data_AF-A0AAV7FK92-F1
#
_entry.id   AF-A0AAV7FK92-F1
#
_cell.length_a   1.000
_cell.length_b   1.000
_cell.length_c   1.000
_cell.angle_alpha   90.00
_cell.angle_beta   90.00
_cell.angle_gamma   90.00
#
_symmetry.space_group_name_H-M   'P 1'
#
loop_
_entity.id
_entity.type
_entity.pdbx_description
1 polymer ?
#
loop_
_entity_poly.entity_id
_entity_poly.type
_entity_poly.pdbx_seq_one_letter_code
_entity_poly.pdbx_strand_id
1 'polypeptide(L)'
;MMLSLQTDTRQQPSAPALSLGKVQQVIGSSAGASGSASLGFTRSMFGSGGDRLEDPVLTLQPIDVYNDIKPLQLVNQLDGVVDDDMHQALAHQNYKAGKFKQALEHCSVIYGKYPQRTDILLLLGAIYYQLHDYDMCIARNEEALAIDPHFPECYGNMANAWKEKGNIDLAIHYYQVALELRPNFADAWSNLASAYIRKGRLHEAAQCCRQALSLNPRLVDAHCNLGNLMKAQGLIQEAYNCYLEALRIQPTFAVAWSNLAGLFMDAGDLHRALLYYKEAIKLKPALGDAYLNQGNIYKALGMPQEAIMCYQRALQSRPNYAMAYGNLASTYYEQGQLDLAILHYKQAIASDSGFVEAYNNLGNALKDVGRVDDAMNCYRSCLALQPNHPQALTNLGNIYMECNMLNAAATFYKATLSVTTGLSAPFSNLAVIYKQQGNYTDAIACYNEVLRIDPLAADGLVNRGNTFKEIGRVSEAIQDYARAVSIRPNMAEAHANLASAYKDSGHVDLAITCYRQALLLRPDFPEATCNLLHTLQCVCDWVDRDDKFTEVEGIIKRQIKMGLLPSVQPFHAIAYPIDPTLALEISQKYAAQCLLIASRYGLPPFTHPAPVPVKAKGGAGRLRVGYVSSDFGNHPLSHLMGSVFGMHNRENVEVFCYALSQNDGTEWRQRIMAEAEHFIDVSSMTSDVIARVINEDKIQILINLNGYTKGARNEIFAMQPAPIQVSYMGFPGTTGATYIDYLVADEFVSPTWFSHIYSEKLVHLPHCYFVNDYKQKNRDVLEPMCRHKRCNILKRVPDSALWLLRFPAAGEKRLLEYAAKQGVAKDQIIFTDVAMKNEHIRRSALADLFLDTPLCNAHTTGTDVLWAGLPMVTLPLEKMATRVAASLCLATGVGEEMIVSSMKEYEEKAVYLALNPPKLQALRNKLKAARFTCPLFDTARWVRNLERSYFRMWNWHCSGNEPQNFKVTEDDSEFPYDH
;
A
#
# COMPACT_ATOMS: atom_id res chain seq x y z
N MET A 1 -25.64 27.21 1.04
CA MET A 1 -25.93 25.80 0.71
C MET A 1 -25.24 24.87 1.69
N MET A 2 -25.96 23.90 2.27
CA MET A 2 -25.49 22.51 2.20
C MET A 2 -26.12 21.93 0.93
N LEU A 3 -25.30 21.62 -0.06
CA LEU A 3 -25.68 20.62 -1.06
C LEU A 3 -25.68 19.29 -0.33
N SER A 4 -26.82 18.61 -0.32
CA SER A 4 -27.05 17.54 0.65
C SER A 4 -26.16 16.34 0.38
N LEU A 5 -25.32 16.00 1.36
CA LEU A 5 -25.01 14.61 1.64
C LEU A 5 -26.32 13.89 2.03
N GLN A 6 -27.13 13.54 1.03
CA GLN A 6 -28.02 12.41 1.17
C GLN A 6 -27.14 11.16 1.22
N THR A 7 -26.85 10.75 2.45
CA THR A 7 -26.86 9.33 2.80
C THR A 7 -28.29 8.81 2.61
N ASP A 8 -28.42 7.57 2.14
CA ASP A 8 -29.69 6.84 2.03
C ASP A 8 -30.25 6.54 3.43
N THR A 9 -30.77 7.58 4.07
CA THR A 9 -31.37 7.53 5.40
C THR A 9 -32.78 6.98 5.27
N ARG A 10 -32.85 5.66 5.02
CA ARG A 10 -34.06 4.86 5.04
C ARG A 10 -34.78 5.05 6.38
N GLN A 11 -35.75 5.96 6.42
CA GLN A 11 -36.79 5.92 7.43
C GLN A 11 -37.67 4.70 7.16
N GLN A 12 -37.21 3.53 7.60
CA GLN A 12 -38.10 2.40 7.79
C GLN A 12 -39.20 2.82 8.78
N PRO A 13 -40.48 2.59 8.48
CA PRO A 13 -41.54 2.77 9.45
C PRO A 13 -41.25 1.96 10.72
N SER A 14 -41.47 2.55 11.88
CA SER A 14 -41.20 1.93 13.18
C SER A 14 -42.16 0.76 13.43
N ALA A 15 -41.69 -0.45 13.14
CA ALA A 15 -42.40 -1.67 13.50
C ALA A 15 -42.40 -1.87 15.04
N PRO A 16 -43.47 -2.40 15.65
CA PRO A 16 -43.55 -2.53 17.10
C PRO A 16 -42.56 -3.57 17.65
N ALA A 17 -42.08 -3.33 18.88
CA ALA A 17 -41.26 -4.31 19.58
C ALA A 17 -42.07 -5.56 19.94
N LEU A 18 -41.58 -6.73 19.51
CA LEU A 18 -42.04 -8.04 19.99
C LEU A 18 -40.91 -8.71 20.77
N SER A 19 -41.28 -9.47 21.80
CA SER A 19 -40.35 -10.07 22.76
C SER A 19 -40.55 -11.58 22.87
N LEU A 20 -39.56 -12.24 23.48
CA LEU A 20 -39.52 -13.66 23.87
C LEU A 20 -39.35 -14.69 22.73
N GLY A 21 -38.42 -15.62 22.96
CA GLY A 21 -38.07 -16.71 22.03
C GLY A 21 -36.77 -17.42 22.41
N LYS A 22 -36.78 -18.23 23.48
CA LYS A 22 -35.71 -19.21 23.75
C LYS A 22 -35.91 -20.45 22.86
N VAL A 23 -34.84 -21.27 22.73
CA VAL A 23 -34.71 -22.66 22.20
C VAL A 23 -33.72 -22.71 21.02
N GLN A 24 -32.82 -23.68 20.87
CA GLN A 24 -32.13 -24.59 21.82
C GLN A 24 -30.91 -25.22 21.09
N GLN A 25 -29.93 -25.76 21.82
CA GLN A 25 -28.84 -26.54 21.21
C GLN A 25 -29.36 -27.86 20.59
N VAL A 26 -28.76 -28.28 19.49
CA VAL A 26 -28.69 -29.69 19.08
C VAL A 26 -27.24 -30.04 18.79
N ILE A 27 -26.76 -31.13 19.41
CA ILE A 27 -25.44 -31.71 19.19
C ILE A 27 -25.64 -32.94 18.29
N GLY A 28 -24.75 -33.14 17.31
CA GLY A 28 -24.77 -34.31 16.43
C GLY A 28 -23.35 -34.73 16.05
N SER A 29 -22.87 -35.84 16.61
CA SER A 29 -21.48 -36.30 16.44
C SER A 29 -21.39 -37.77 16.06
N SER A 30 -20.70 -38.04 14.96
CA SER A 30 -20.14 -39.33 14.53
C SER A 30 -19.08 -39.03 13.45
N ALA A 31 -17.83 -39.49 13.51
CA ALA A 31 -17.35 -40.88 13.55
C ALA A 31 -17.89 -41.70 12.35
N GLY A 32 -17.08 -42.31 11.49
CA GLY A 32 -15.62 -42.34 11.39
C GLY A 32 -15.17 -43.71 10.85
N ALA A 33 -14.32 -43.73 9.82
CA ALA A 33 -13.82 -44.99 9.25
C ALA A 33 -12.43 -44.82 8.62
N SER A 34 -11.54 -45.77 8.90
CA SER A 34 -10.27 -45.98 8.20
C SER A 34 -10.46 -46.91 7.00
N GLY A 35 -9.58 -46.82 5.99
CA GLY A 35 -9.65 -47.68 4.81
C GLY A 35 -8.40 -47.59 3.94
N SER A 36 -7.44 -48.51 4.14
CA SER A 36 -6.23 -48.63 3.32
C SER A 36 -6.19 -49.98 2.59
N ALA A 37 -6.12 -49.98 1.26
CA ALA A 37 -5.60 -51.11 0.47
C ALA A 37 -5.36 -50.79 -1.04
N SER A 38 -4.12 -51.00 -1.47
CA SER A 38 -3.68 -51.65 -2.73
C SER A 38 -4.39 -51.46 -4.10
N LEU A 39 -3.56 -51.07 -5.07
CA LEU A 39 -3.36 -51.70 -6.40
C LEU A 39 -4.55 -51.89 -7.37
N GLY A 40 -4.47 -51.22 -8.53
CA GLY A 40 -5.20 -51.57 -9.75
C GLY A 40 -4.38 -51.24 -11.01
N PHE A 41 -3.95 -52.25 -11.77
CA PHE A 41 -3.20 -52.10 -13.02
C PHE A 41 -4.13 -52.02 -14.24
N THR A 42 -3.88 -51.09 -15.17
CA THR A 42 -4.25 -51.26 -16.59
C THR A 42 -3.19 -50.70 -17.55
N ARG A 43 -2.60 -51.62 -18.32
CA ARG A 43 -1.97 -51.42 -19.64
C ARG A 43 -3.02 -50.98 -20.68
N SER A 44 -2.74 -50.49 -21.90
CA SER A 44 -1.52 -50.04 -22.62
C SER A 44 -1.94 -49.54 -24.02
N MET A 45 -1.04 -48.87 -24.77
CA MET A 45 -0.95 -48.72 -26.26
C MET A 45 -0.61 -47.25 -26.63
N PHE A 46 0.25 -46.94 -27.61
CA PHE A 46 1.35 -47.70 -28.22
C PHE A 46 2.31 -46.73 -28.95
N GLY A 47 3.59 -47.12 -29.09
CA GLY A 47 4.52 -46.63 -30.11
C GLY A 47 5.62 -45.65 -29.63
N SER A 48 6.83 -45.65 -30.20
CA SER A 48 7.65 -46.71 -30.84
C SER A 48 8.98 -46.13 -31.32
N GLY A 49 10.10 -46.82 -31.07
CA GLY A 49 11.47 -46.35 -31.30
C GLY A 49 12.24 -46.33 -29.97
N GLY A 50 13.42 -46.94 -29.81
CA GLY A 50 14.44 -47.30 -30.80
C GLY A 50 15.43 -46.14 -30.91
N ASP A 51 16.71 -46.26 -30.53
CA ASP A 51 17.59 -47.44 -30.67
C ASP A 51 18.33 -47.90 -29.38
N ARG A 52 19.46 -48.61 -29.53
CA ARG A 52 20.09 -49.51 -28.54
C ARG A 52 21.16 -48.87 -27.63
N LEU A 53 21.49 -49.61 -26.56
CA LEU A 53 22.60 -49.43 -25.63
C LEU A 53 23.96 -49.79 -26.25
N GLU A 54 25.04 -49.16 -25.78
CA GLU A 54 26.35 -49.80 -25.52
C GLU A 54 27.20 -48.92 -24.57
N ASP A 55 28.03 -49.55 -23.73
CA ASP A 55 28.77 -48.89 -22.63
C ASP A 55 30.16 -48.36 -23.05
N PRO A 56 30.59 -47.17 -22.56
CA PRO A 56 31.98 -46.72 -22.70
C PRO A 56 32.85 -47.19 -21.53
N VAL A 57 33.72 -48.19 -21.78
CA VAL A 57 34.79 -48.59 -20.85
C VAL A 57 35.85 -47.48 -20.77
N LEU A 58 36.06 -46.90 -19.59
CA LEU A 58 37.12 -45.90 -19.36
C LEU A 58 38.48 -46.55 -19.10
N THR A 59 39.27 -46.71 -20.17
CA THR A 59 40.68 -47.07 -20.08
C THR A 59 41.52 -45.89 -19.58
N LEU A 60 42.16 -46.02 -18.42
CA LEU A 60 43.16 -45.07 -17.94
C LEU A 60 44.47 -45.22 -18.73
N GLN A 61 45.00 -44.11 -19.24
CA GLN A 61 46.38 -44.02 -19.72
C GLN A 61 47.31 -43.59 -18.57
N PRO A 62 48.54 -44.10 -18.48
CA PRO A 62 49.53 -43.62 -17.52
C PRO A 62 50.02 -42.22 -17.91
N ILE A 63 50.24 -41.37 -16.91
CA ILE A 63 50.90 -40.06 -17.08
C ILE A 63 52.25 -40.13 -16.36
N ASP A 64 53.35 -40.13 -17.12
CA ASP A 64 54.70 -40.03 -16.58
C ASP A 64 54.96 -38.61 -16.05
N VAL A 65 55.26 -38.49 -14.75
CA VAL A 65 55.87 -37.28 -14.16
C VAL A 65 57.01 -37.68 -13.23
N TYR A 66 58.10 -38.19 -13.82
CA TYR A 66 59.40 -38.21 -13.16
C TYR A 66 60.13 -36.88 -13.40
N ASN A 67 60.89 -36.45 -12.39
CA ASN A 67 61.73 -35.22 -12.30
C ASN A 67 61.03 -33.95 -11.78
N ASP A 68 61.09 -33.72 -10.46
CA ASP A 68 61.71 -32.47 -9.94
C ASP A 68 62.14 -32.62 -8.46
N ILE A 69 63.21 -33.38 -8.19
CA ILE A 69 63.84 -33.46 -6.86
C ILE A 69 65.10 -32.60 -6.87
N LYS A 70 65.02 -31.40 -6.28
CA LYS A 70 66.21 -30.59 -5.94
C LYS A 70 66.76 -31.02 -4.59
N PRO A 71 68.01 -31.51 -4.50
CA PRO A 71 68.60 -31.87 -3.21
C PRO A 71 68.87 -30.59 -2.39
N LEU A 72 68.36 -30.56 -1.15
CA LEU A 72 68.77 -29.57 -0.16
C LEU A 72 70.24 -29.78 0.19
N GLN A 73 71.04 -28.71 0.13
CA GLN A 73 72.48 -28.78 0.39
C GLN A 73 72.74 -29.11 1.87
N LEU A 74 73.45 -30.21 2.11
CA LEU A 74 73.87 -30.59 3.45
C LEU A 74 74.98 -29.64 3.92
N VAL A 75 74.73 -28.89 4.99
CA VAL A 75 75.74 -28.02 5.61
C VAL A 75 76.65 -28.88 6.49
N ASN A 76 77.85 -29.18 5.98
CA ASN A 76 78.90 -29.86 6.75
C ASN A 76 79.41 -28.96 7.88
N GLN A 77 78.93 -29.17 9.11
CA GLN A 77 79.71 -28.94 10.34
C GLN A 77 79.02 -29.53 11.58
N LEU A 78 79.55 -30.65 12.07
CA LEU A 78 79.96 -30.87 13.47
C LEU A 78 80.39 -32.33 13.65
N ASP A 79 81.68 -32.57 13.90
CA ASP A 79 82.18 -33.90 14.26
C ASP A 79 81.71 -34.28 15.66
N GLY A 80 80.73 -35.18 15.71
CA GLY A 80 80.25 -35.84 16.91
C GLY A 80 79.48 -37.09 16.50
N VAL A 81 79.85 -38.25 17.04
CA VAL A 81 79.19 -39.51 16.70
C VAL A 81 77.81 -39.55 17.35
N VAL A 82 76.81 -39.04 16.62
CA VAL A 82 75.40 -39.17 16.97
C VAL A 82 74.96 -40.59 16.63
N ASP A 83 74.76 -41.39 17.66
CA ASP A 83 74.21 -42.74 17.51
C ASP A 83 72.79 -42.70 16.92
N ASP A 84 72.40 -43.76 16.21
CA ASP A 84 71.06 -43.86 15.60
C ASP A 84 69.96 -43.81 16.67
N ASP A 85 70.23 -44.34 17.86
CA ASP A 85 69.40 -44.21 19.06
C ASP A 85 69.25 -42.74 19.53
N MET A 86 70.30 -41.91 19.41
CA MET A 86 70.21 -40.50 19.80
C MET A 86 69.39 -39.70 18.78
N HIS A 87 69.51 -39.99 17.47
CA HIS A 87 68.59 -39.42 16.48
C HIS A 87 67.14 -39.85 16.75
N GLN A 88 66.90 -41.11 17.13
CA GLN A 88 65.55 -41.59 17.46
C GLN A 88 64.99 -40.93 18.72
N ALA A 89 65.80 -40.73 19.76
CA ALA A 89 65.41 -40.00 20.96
C ALA A 89 65.08 -38.52 20.66
N LEU A 90 65.94 -37.84 19.90
CA LEU A 90 65.74 -36.44 19.49
C LEU A 90 64.50 -36.27 18.60
N ALA A 91 64.22 -37.21 17.69
CA ALA A 91 63.00 -37.22 16.89
C ALA A 91 61.73 -37.25 17.77
N HIS A 92 61.67 -38.19 18.72
CA HIS A 92 60.55 -38.30 19.66
C HIS A 92 60.44 -37.08 20.59
N GLN A 93 61.57 -36.51 21.03
CA GLN A 93 61.61 -35.32 21.86
C GLN A 93 61.10 -34.09 21.09
N ASN A 94 61.58 -33.87 19.86
CA ASN A 94 61.14 -32.77 19.01
C ASN A 94 59.66 -32.90 18.62
N TYR A 95 59.16 -34.12 18.35
CA TYR A 95 57.74 -34.37 18.13
C TYR A 95 56.90 -34.00 19.35
N LYS A 96 57.27 -34.48 20.55
CA LYS A 96 56.59 -34.11 21.82
C LYS A 96 56.69 -32.63 22.17
N ALA A 97 57.73 -31.93 21.69
CA ALA A 97 57.91 -30.49 21.83
C ALA A 97 57.24 -29.65 20.72
N GLY A 98 56.47 -30.26 19.81
CA GLY A 98 55.78 -29.56 18.71
C GLY A 98 56.70 -29.06 17.59
N LYS A 99 57.99 -29.45 17.59
CA LYS A 99 59.00 -29.01 16.63
C LYS A 99 59.04 -29.93 15.40
N PHE A 100 57.90 -30.09 14.74
CA PHE A 100 57.68 -31.14 13.75
C PHE A 100 58.69 -31.15 12.58
N LYS A 101 59.21 -29.99 12.15
CA LYS A 101 60.28 -29.93 11.14
C LYS A 101 61.62 -30.52 11.63
N GLN A 102 62.02 -30.23 12.86
CA GLN A 102 63.23 -30.79 13.48
C GLN A 102 63.04 -32.27 13.87
N ALA A 103 61.80 -32.70 14.10
CA ALA A 103 61.47 -34.13 14.21
C ALA A 103 61.59 -34.83 12.85
N LEU A 104 61.10 -34.21 11.77
CA LEU A 104 61.20 -34.72 10.40
C LEU A 104 62.66 -34.88 9.95
N GLU A 105 63.51 -33.87 10.22
CA GLU A 105 64.94 -33.90 9.92
C GLU A 105 65.62 -35.14 10.53
N HIS A 106 65.44 -35.38 11.83
CA HIS A 106 66.02 -36.57 12.49
C HIS A 106 65.40 -37.88 12.03
N CYS A 107 64.08 -37.96 11.80
CA CYS A 107 63.45 -39.17 11.27
C CYS A 107 63.95 -39.51 9.86
N SER A 108 64.15 -38.49 9.02
CA SER A 108 64.60 -38.65 7.62
C SER A 108 66.01 -39.21 7.53
N VAL A 109 66.91 -38.81 8.44
CA VAL A 109 68.27 -39.37 8.54
C VAL A 109 68.23 -40.87 8.84
N ILE A 110 67.37 -41.31 9.76
CA ILE A 110 67.30 -42.72 10.14
C ILE A 110 66.55 -43.55 9.09
N TYR A 111 65.48 -43.01 8.50
CA TYR A 111 64.75 -43.62 7.39
C TYR A 111 65.64 -43.83 6.16
N GLY A 112 66.54 -42.87 5.86
CA GLY A 112 67.53 -43.00 4.79
C GLY A 112 68.56 -44.12 5.00
N LYS A 113 68.78 -44.56 6.26
CA LYS A 113 69.62 -45.74 6.58
C LYS A 113 68.81 -47.04 6.62
N TYR A 114 67.62 -47.01 7.21
CA TYR A 114 66.81 -48.20 7.50
C TYR A 114 65.33 -47.98 7.09
N PRO A 115 65.00 -47.97 5.79
CA PRO A 115 63.68 -47.58 5.30
C PRO A 115 62.55 -48.54 5.69
N GLN A 116 62.87 -49.77 6.12
CA GLN A 116 61.89 -50.78 6.55
C GLN A 116 61.57 -50.73 8.06
N ARG A 117 62.01 -49.71 8.80
CA ARG A 117 61.68 -49.55 10.22
C ARG A 117 60.29 -48.95 10.42
N THR A 118 59.34 -49.81 10.78
CA THR A 118 57.92 -49.48 10.96
C THR A 118 57.66 -48.46 12.07
N ASP A 119 58.48 -48.42 13.12
CA ASP A 119 58.43 -47.41 14.19
C ASP A 119 58.78 -45.99 13.69
N ILE A 120 59.79 -45.89 12.81
CA ILE A 120 60.16 -44.63 12.15
C ILE A 120 59.13 -44.23 11.10
N LEU A 121 58.58 -45.18 10.33
CA LEU A 121 57.51 -44.90 9.36
C LEU A 121 56.23 -44.40 10.03
N LEU A 122 55.81 -44.99 11.16
CA LEU A 122 54.68 -44.51 11.96
C LEU A 122 54.93 -43.08 12.46
N LEU A 123 56.13 -42.81 13.00
CA LEU A 123 56.49 -41.49 13.49
C LEU A 123 56.57 -40.44 12.36
N LEU A 124 57.11 -40.80 11.19
CA LEU A 124 57.08 -39.96 9.99
C LEU A 124 55.65 -39.65 9.56
N GLY A 125 54.77 -40.66 9.51
CA GLY A 125 53.35 -40.46 9.21
C GLY A 125 52.68 -39.48 10.17
N ALA A 126 52.94 -39.62 11.47
CA ALA A 126 52.46 -38.69 12.50
C ALA A 126 53.05 -37.28 12.36
N ILE A 127 54.32 -37.15 11.98
CA ILE A 127 54.99 -35.86 11.71
C ILE A 127 54.37 -35.16 10.49
N TYR A 128 54.19 -35.86 9.38
CA TYR A 128 53.58 -35.29 8.17
C TYR A 128 52.14 -34.83 8.40
N TYR A 129 51.35 -35.57 9.20
CA TYR A 129 50.03 -35.12 9.65
C TYR A 129 50.08 -33.78 10.40
N GLN A 130 51.03 -33.62 11.33
CA GLN A 130 51.22 -32.38 12.10
C GLN A 130 51.83 -31.23 11.27
N LEU A 131 52.37 -31.53 10.09
CA LEU A 131 52.81 -30.55 9.08
C LEU A 131 51.73 -30.23 8.05
N HIS A 132 50.53 -30.81 8.18
CA HIS A 132 49.41 -30.75 7.22
C HIS A 132 49.70 -31.35 5.83
N ASP A 133 50.76 -32.15 5.71
CA ASP A 133 51.05 -32.94 4.52
C ASP A 133 50.32 -34.30 4.65
N TYR A 134 49.04 -34.28 4.34
CA TYR A 134 48.17 -35.44 4.50
C TYR A 134 48.49 -36.56 3.49
N ASP A 135 49.07 -36.22 2.32
CA ASP A 135 49.46 -37.18 1.30
C ASP A 135 50.73 -37.95 1.69
N MET A 136 51.77 -37.27 2.18
CA MET A 136 52.93 -37.96 2.75
C MET A 136 52.59 -38.69 4.05
N CYS A 137 51.65 -38.17 4.86
CA CYS A 137 51.12 -38.91 6.01
C CYS A 137 50.56 -40.26 5.60
N ILE A 138 49.68 -40.30 4.59
CA ILE A 138 49.10 -41.53 4.06
C ILE A 138 50.21 -42.45 3.53
N ALA A 139 51.07 -41.95 2.64
CA ALA A 139 52.12 -42.75 2.01
C ALA A 139 53.10 -43.41 3.01
N ARG A 140 53.53 -42.71 4.06
CA ARG A 140 54.44 -43.31 5.08
C ARG A 140 53.75 -44.39 5.93
N ASN A 141 52.44 -44.26 6.17
CA ASN A 141 51.68 -45.30 6.89
C ASN A 141 51.35 -46.49 5.97
N GLU A 142 51.13 -46.28 4.68
CA GLU A 142 50.97 -47.35 3.68
C GLU A 142 52.27 -48.16 3.50
N GLU A 143 53.43 -47.50 3.47
CA GLU A 143 54.74 -48.18 3.51
C GLU A 143 54.94 -49.03 4.78
N ALA A 144 54.45 -48.58 5.94
CA ALA A 144 54.50 -49.38 7.16
C ALA A 144 53.57 -50.59 7.10
N LEU A 145 52.34 -50.42 6.58
CA LEU A 145 51.36 -51.50 6.44
C LEU A 145 51.73 -52.54 5.38
N ALA A 146 52.56 -52.17 4.39
CA ALA A 146 53.18 -53.11 3.46
C ALA A 146 54.21 -54.05 4.12
N ILE A 147 54.69 -53.70 5.33
CA ILE A 147 55.65 -54.48 6.13
C ILE A 147 54.92 -55.24 7.25
N ASP A 148 54.02 -54.56 7.97
CA ASP A 148 53.14 -55.17 8.98
C ASP A 148 51.67 -54.73 8.79
N PRO A 149 50.82 -55.59 8.18
CA PRO A 149 49.39 -55.32 8.02
C PRO A 149 48.58 -55.26 9.32
N HIS A 150 49.14 -55.67 10.47
CA HIS A 150 48.41 -55.72 11.76
C HIS A 150 48.70 -54.49 12.64
N PHE A 151 48.99 -53.33 12.03
CA PHE A 151 49.43 -52.12 12.72
C PHE A 151 48.32 -51.05 12.85
N PRO A 152 47.45 -51.10 13.89
CA PRO A 152 46.26 -50.24 13.99
C PRO A 152 46.59 -48.75 14.14
N GLU A 153 47.76 -48.39 14.67
CA GLU A 153 48.22 -47.00 14.73
C GLU A 153 48.37 -46.37 13.34
N CYS A 154 48.83 -47.14 12.33
CA CYS A 154 48.94 -46.64 10.95
C CYS A 154 47.56 -46.37 10.32
N TYR A 155 46.61 -47.30 10.49
CA TYR A 155 45.22 -47.08 10.08
C TYR A 155 44.58 -45.88 10.80
N GLY A 156 44.87 -45.67 12.09
CA GLY A 156 44.43 -44.50 12.85
C GLY A 156 45.00 -43.18 12.31
N ASN A 157 46.27 -43.15 11.93
CA ASN A 157 46.91 -41.99 11.29
C ASN A 157 46.30 -41.70 9.89
N MET A 158 46.12 -42.73 9.06
CA MET A 158 45.48 -42.59 7.75
C MET A 158 44.04 -42.09 7.89
N ALA A 159 43.28 -42.62 8.84
CA ALA A 159 41.92 -42.17 9.12
C ALA A 159 41.86 -40.69 9.55
N ASN A 160 42.83 -40.23 10.35
CA ASN A 160 43.00 -38.80 10.66
C ASN A 160 43.29 -37.97 9.41
N ALA A 161 44.23 -38.40 8.55
CA ALA A 161 44.55 -37.69 7.31
C ALA A 161 43.35 -37.60 6.35
N TRP A 162 42.61 -38.70 6.13
CA TRP A 162 41.42 -38.72 5.28
C TRP A 162 40.27 -37.86 5.82
N LYS A 163 40.12 -37.78 7.15
CA LYS A 163 39.16 -36.88 7.83
C LYS A 163 39.47 -35.41 7.55
N GLU A 164 40.74 -35.01 7.59
CA GLU A 164 41.14 -33.63 7.29
C GLU A 164 41.12 -33.32 5.78
N LYS A 165 41.41 -34.30 4.91
CA LYS A 165 41.14 -34.23 3.46
C LYS A 165 39.64 -34.23 3.09
N GLY A 166 38.74 -34.35 4.08
CA GLY A 166 37.29 -34.27 3.90
C GLY A 166 36.60 -35.57 3.43
N ASN A 167 37.34 -36.65 3.16
CA ASN A 167 36.76 -37.95 2.82
C ASN A 167 36.35 -38.70 4.10
N ILE A 168 35.21 -38.31 4.66
CA ILE A 168 34.71 -38.82 5.95
C ILE A 168 34.37 -40.31 5.87
N ASP A 169 33.93 -40.81 4.72
CA ASP A 169 33.64 -42.23 4.50
C ASP A 169 34.89 -43.10 4.60
N LEU A 170 35.96 -42.72 3.92
CA LEU A 170 37.23 -43.44 3.97
C LEU A 170 37.91 -43.29 5.34
N ALA A 171 37.74 -42.16 6.01
CA ALA A 171 38.16 -41.98 7.40
C ALA A 171 37.42 -42.93 8.36
N ILE A 172 36.09 -43.01 8.28
CA ILE A 172 35.26 -43.95 9.07
C ILE A 172 35.73 -45.39 8.83
N HIS A 173 35.94 -45.79 7.58
CA HIS A 173 36.42 -47.13 7.23
C HIS A 173 37.77 -47.45 7.91
N TYR A 174 38.77 -46.57 7.79
CA TYR A 174 40.08 -46.82 8.40
C TYR A 174 40.06 -46.77 9.94
N TYR A 175 39.20 -45.97 10.58
CA TYR A 175 38.97 -46.08 12.03
C TYR A 175 38.34 -47.43 12.41
N GLN A 176 37.41 -47.95 11.61
CA GLN A 176 36.80 -49.27 11.87
C GLN A 176 37.84 -50.39 11.76
N VAL A 177 38.69 -50.39 10.73
CA VAL A 177 39.80 -51.36 10.59
C VAL A 177 40.78 -51.27 11.76
N ALA A 178 41.15 -50.06 12.21
CA ALA A 178 42.00 -49.87 13.39
C ALA A 178 41.36 -50.43 14.69
N LEU A 179 40.03 -50.39 14.80
CA LEU A 179 39.27 -50.89 15.94
C LEU A 179 38.98 -52.41 15.88
N GLU A 180 38.87 -52.98 14.69
CA GLU A 180 38.82 -54.44 14.48
C GLU A 180 40.16 -55.09 14.89
N LEU A 181 41.28 -54.47 14.52
CA LEU A 181 42.63 -54.89 14.92
C LEU A 181 42.91 -54.64 16.42
N ARG A 182 42.36 -53.58 17.02
CA ARG A 182 42.52 -53.28 18.46
C ARG A 182 41.26 -52.64 19.08
N PRO A 183 40.31 -53.44 19.58
CA PRO A 183 39.06 -52.94 20.18
C PRO A 183 39.23 -51.99 21.37
N ASN A 184 40.37 -52.08 22.08
CA ASN A 184 40.70 -51.24 23.23
C ASN A 184 41.37 -49.89 22.87
N PHE A 185 41.44 -49.53 21.58
CA PHE A 185 42.08 -48.29 21.13
C PHE A 185 41.18 -47.06 21.37
N ALA A 186 41.21 -46.52 22.60
CA ALA A 186 40.31 -45.46 23.06
C ALA A 186 40.37 -44.17 22.19
N ASP A 187 41.55 -43.79 21.69
CA ASP A 187 41.70 -42.61 20.83
C ASP A 187 41.08 -42.81 19.44
N ALA A 188 41.08 -44.04 18.91
CA ALA A 188 40.39 -44.36 17.67
C ALA A 188 38.86 -44.31 17.84
N TRP A 189 38.31 -44.78 18.98
CA TRP A 189 36.90 -44.58 19.32
C TRP A 189 36.51 -43.10 19.41
N SER A 190 37.34 -42.27 20.05
CA SER A 190 37.11 -40.81 20.16
C SER A 190 37.13 -40.12 18.79
N ASN A 191 38.10 -40.48 17.93
CA ASN A 191 38.20 -39.91 16.59
C ASN A 191 37.11 -40.42 15.63
N LEU A 192 36.68 -41.67 15.74
CA LEU A 192 35.52 -42.20 15.02
C LEU A 192 34.23 -41.48 15.41
N ALA A 193 34.05 -41.13 16.69
CA ALA A 193 32.92 -40.31 17.13
C ALA A 193 32.91 -38.93 16.45
N SER A 194 34.08 -38.28 16.33
CA SER A 194 34.25 -37.02 15.60
C SER A 194 33.91 -37.16 14.10
N ALA A 195 34.32 -38.26 13.46
CA ALA A 195 33.96 -38.54 12.07
C ALA A 195 32.44 -38.79 11.90
N TYR A 196 31.80 -39.52 12.82
CA TYR A 196 30.34 -39.69 12.81
C TYR A 196 29.58 -38.39 13.07
N ILE A 197 30.08 -37.48 13.92
CA ILE A 197 29.53 -36.11 14.07
C ILE A 197 29.57 -35.38 12.71
N ARG A 198 30.71 -35.40 12.01
CA ARG A 198 30.84 -34.78 10.67
C ARG A 198 29.94 -35.41 9.60
N LYS A 199 29.52 -36.67 9.78
CA LYS A 199 28.56 -37.38 8.93
C LYS A 199 27.09 -37.27 9.43
N GLY A 200 26.82 -36.54 10.51
CA GLY A 200 25.48 -36.41 11.10
C GLY A 200 24.95 -37.68 11.79
N ARG A 201 25.78 -38.71 11.99
CA ARG A 201 25.44 -39.98 12.66
C ARG A 201 25.56 -39.85 14.18
N LEU A 202 24.70 -39.00 14.75
CA LEU A 202 24.79 -38.55 16.15
C LEU A 202 24.62 -39.68 17.17
N HIS A 203 23.86 -40.73 16.85
CA HIS A 203 23.62 -41.85 17.75
C HIS A 203 24.88 -42.74 17.88
N GLU A 204 25.47 -43.12 16.74
CA GLU A 204 26.71 -43.88 16.69
C GLU A 204 27.88 -43.08 17.26
N ALA A 205 27.93 -41.77 17.01
CA ALA A 205 28.91 -40.89 17.65
C ALA A 205 28.81 -40.91 19.19
N ALA A 206 27.61 -40.88 19.75
CA ALA A 206 27.40 -40.95 21.20
C ALA A 206 27.81 -42.32 21.79
N GLN A 207 27.57 -43.41 21.05
CA GLN A 207 28.07 -44.74 21.41
C GLN A 207 29.61 -44.79 21.39
N CYS A 208 30.26 -44.27 20.34
CA CYS A 208 31.71 -44.21 20.24
C CYS A 208 32.36 -43.35 21.35
N CYS A 209 31.77 -42.20 21.71
CA CYS A 209 32.24 -41.39 22.84
C CYS A 209 32.15 -42.16 24.17
N ARG A 210 31.03 -42.83 24.44
CA ARG A 210 30.85 -43.66 25.66
C ARG A 210 31.86 -44.81 25.70
N GLN A 211 32.12 -45.45 24.57
CA GLN A 211 33.10 -46.54 24.46
C GLN A 211 34.53 -46.02 24.73
N ALA A 212 34.93 -44.90 24.12
CA ALA A 212 36.22 -44.24 24.38
C ALA A 212 36.40 -43.90 25.88
N LEU A 213 35.37 -43.35 26.52
CA LEU A 213 35.40 -43.00 27.94
C LEU A 213 35.37 -44.21 28.87
N SER A 214 34.78 -45.34 28.47
CA SER A 214 34.83 -46.60 29.23
C SER A 214 36.24 -47.21 29.26
N LEU A 215 37.00 -47.03 28.16
CA LEU A 215 38.38 -47.49 28.03
C LEU A 215 39.38 -46.53 28.67
N ASN A 216 39.15 -45.21 28.54
CA ASN A 216 39.97 -44.17 29.17
C ASN A 216 39.10 -42.98 29.62
N PRO A 217 38.69 -42.94 30.90
CA PRO A 217 37.88 -41.85 31.47
C PRO A 217 38.56 -40.46 31.47
N ARG A 218 39.84 -40.35 31.10
CA ARG A 218 40.61 -39.10 31.07
C ARG A 218 40.65 -38.41 29.68
N LEU A 219 39.95 -38.94 28.67
CA LEU A 219 39.91 -38.34 27.34
C LEU A 219 39.02 -37.08 27.30
N VAL A 220 39.64 -35.90 27.42
CA VAL A 220 38.94 -34.60 27.45
C VAL A 220 38.18 -34.30 26.15
N ASP A 221 38.70 -34.69 25.00
CA ASP A 221 38.01 -34.57 23.71
C ASP A 221 36.77 -35.45 23.64
N ALA A 222 36.80 -36.66 24.22
CA ALA A 222 35.65 -37.56 24.26
C ALA A 222 34.54 -37.02 25.18
N HIS A 223 34.90 -36.42 26.33
CA HIS A 223 33.95 -35.69 27.19
C HIS A 223 33.34 -34.48 26.46
N CYS A 224 34.14 -33.67 25.77
CA CYS A 224 33.61 -32.53 25.01
C CYS A 224 32.74 -32.93 23.82
N ASN A 225 33.12 -33.97 23.07
CA ASN A 225 32.32 -34.49 21.96
C ASN A 225 30.99 -35.08 22.46
N LEU A 226 31.01 -35.79 23.60
CA LEU A 226 29.78 -36.26 24.26
C LEU A 226 28.92 -35.08 24.72
N GLY A 227 29.51 -34.05 25.32
CA GLY A 227 28.79 -32.84 25.75
C GLY A 227 28.13 -32.10 24.59
N ASN A 228 28.82 -31.98 23.44
CA ASN A 228 28.27 -31.40 22.21
C ASN A 228 27.06 -32.21 21.69
N LEU A 229 27.14 -33.55 21.74
CA LEU A 229 26.06 -34.44 21.35
C LEU A 229 24.85 -34.33 22.30
N MET A 230 25.08 -34.28 23.61
CA MET A 230 24.00 -34.08 24.60
C MET A 230 23.34 -32.70 24.40
N LYS A 231 24.13 -31.65 24.11
CA LYS A 231 23.60 -30.31 23.78
C LYS A 231 22.69 -30.37 22.54
N ALA A 232 23.13 -31.02 21.47
CA ALA A 232 22.35 -31.19 20.23
C ALA A 232 21.06 -32.00 20.44
N GLN A 233 21.00 -32.85 21.48
CA GLN A 233 19.81 -33.61 21.90
C GLN A 233 18.92 -32.86 22.90
N GLY A 234 19.25 -31.61 23.25
CA GLY A 234 18.51 -30.82 24.25
C GLY A 234 18.80 -31.20 25.71
N LEU A 235 19.71 -32.14 25.96
CA LEU A 235 20.10 -32.62 27.29
C LEU A 235 21.13 -31.67 27.93
N ILE A 236 20.71 -30.41 28.16
CA ILE A 236 21.58 -29.29 28.59
C ILE A 236 22.34 -29.61 29.88
N GLN A 237 21.71 -30.27 30.85
CA GLN A 237 22.38 -30.64 32.12
C GLN A 237 23.46 -31.72 31.93
N GLU A 238 23.24 -32.68 31.03
CA GLU A 238 24.25 -33.71 30.71
C GLU A 238 25.42 -33.09 29.93
N ALA A 239 25.13 -32.17 29.00
CA ALA A 239 26.16 -31.39 28.30
C ALA A 239 27.03 -30.58 29.27
N TYR A 240 26.40 -29.87 30.21
CA TYR A 240 27.07 -29.10 31.26
C TYR A 240 28.00 -29.99 32.11
N ASN A 241 27.51 -31.15 32.55
CA ASN A 241 28.29 -32.11 33.34
C ASN A 241 29.50 -32.63 32.55
N CYS A 242 29.34 -32.94 31.25
CA CYS A 242 30.44 -33.41 30.40
C CYS A 242 31.53 -32.34 30.21
N TYR A 243 31.16 -31.06 30.02
CA TYR A 243 32.14 -29.98 29.91
C TYR A 243 32.86 -29.71 31.25
N LEU A 244 32.16 -29.83 32.39
CA LEU A 244 32.80 -29.73 33.70
C LEU A 244 33.79 -30.87 33.95
N GLU A 245 33.48 -32.11 33.57
CA GLU A 245 34.43 -33.22 33.70
C GLU A 245 35.67 -33.03 32.82
N ALA A 246 35.51 -32.56 31.58
CA ALA A 246 36.63 -32.19 30.71
C ALA A 246 37.54 -31.13 31.37
N LEU A 247 36.94 -30.10 31.99
CA LEU A 247 37.68 -29.06 32.72
C LEU A 247 38.28 -29.55 34.06
N ARG A 248 37.65 -30.51 34.74
CA ARG A 248 38.18 -31.14 35.96
C ARG A 248 39.41 -31.99 35.66
N ILE A 249 39.47 -32.60 34.48
CA ILE A 249 40.63 -33.37 34.00
C ILE A 249 41.72 -32.42 33.46
N GLN A 250 41.36 -31.41 32.66
CA GLN A 250 42.28 -30.42 32.12
C GLN A 250 41.70 -28.99 32.17
N PRO A 251 42.00 -28.20 33.21
CA PRO A 251 41.50 -26.82 33.35
C PRO A 251 41.94 -25.87 32.22
N THR A 252 43.00 -26.22 31.48
CA THR A 252 43.53 -25.43 30.35
C THR A 252 42.84 -25.74 29.02
N PHE A 253 41.85 -26.64 28.98
CA PHE A 253 41.21 -27.06 27.74
C PHE A 253 40.19 -26.02 27.22
N ALA A 254 40.70 -25.04 26.46
CA ALA A 254 39.96 -23.89 25.94
C ALA A 254 38.64 -24.22 25.22
N VAL A 255 38.55 -25.39 24.56
CA VAL A 255 37.34 -25.83 23.86
C VAL A 255 36.20 -26.10 24.84
N ALA A 256 36.47 -26.72 25.99
CA ALA A 256 35.44 -26.94 27.02
C ALA A 256 34.91 -25.62 27.59
N TRP A 257 35.79 -24.64 27.86
CA TRP A 257 35.38 -23.28 28.27
C TRP A 257 34.49 -22.60 27.22
N SER A 258 34.83 -22.73 25.93
CA SER A 258 34.04 -22.17 24.82
C SER A 258 32.66 -22.83 24.69
N ASN A 259 32.57 -24.15 24.83
CA ASN A 259 31.31 -24.89 24.70
C ASN A 259 30.40 -24.66 25.92
N LEU A 260 31.00 -24.57 27.12
CA LEU A 260 30.32 -24.17 28.35
C LEU A 260 29.78 -22.73 28.26
N ALA A 261 30.57 -21.79 27.73
CA ALA A 261 30.12 -20.42 27.46
C ALA A 261 28.91 -20.38 26.52
N GLY A 262 28.89 -21.27 25.52
CA GLY A 262 27.75 -21.48 24.64
C GLY A 262 26.47 -21.91 25.35
N LEU A 263 26.53 -22.74 26.40
CA LEU A 263 25.33 -23.10 27.19
C LEU A 263 24.75 -21.89 27.93
N PHE A 264 25.61 -21.04 28.51
CA PHE A 264 25.15 -19.83 29.20
C PHE A 264 24.59 -18.78 28.23
N MET A 265 25.14 -18.72 27.01
CA MET A 265 24.62 -17.85 25.94
C MET A 265 23.20 -18.26 25.53
N ASP A 266 22.95 -19.55 25.30
CA ASP A 266 21.63 -20.07 24.95
C ASP A 266 20.62 -19.92 26.10
N ALA A 267 21.08 -19.95 27.35
CA ALA A 267 20.29 -19.69 28.55
C ALA A 267 20.06 -18.19 28.84
N GLY A 268 20.58 -17.28 28.00
CA GLY A 268 20.43 -15.82 28.16
C GLY A 268 21.36 -15.18 29.20
N ASP A 269 22.24 -15.93 29.85
CA ASP A 269 23.23 -15.41 30.80
C ASP A 269 24.47 -14.89 30.05
N LEU A 270 24.28 -13.76 29.37
CA LEU A 270 25.29 -13.09 28.56
C LEU A 270 26.55 -12.73 29.38
N HIS A 271 26.40 -12.46 30.68
CA HIS A 271 27.53 -12.10 31.55
C HIS A 271 28.42 -13.31 31.87
N ARG A 272 27.86 -14.47 32.25
CA ARG A 272 28.66 -15.68 32.45
C ARG A 272 29.22 -16.22 31.14
N ALA A 273 28.45 -16.17 30.05
CA ALA A 273 28.92 -16.55 28.72
C ALA A 273 30.15 -15.71 28.32
N LEU A 274 30.10 -14.38 28.48
CA LEU A 274 31.21 -13.49 28.17
C LEU A 274 32.46 -13.77 29.02
N LEU A 275 32.29 -14.13 30.30
CA LEU A 275 33.40 -14.51 31.18
C LEU A 275 34.10 -15.79 30.69
N TYR A 276 33.33 -16.84 30.38
CA TYR A 276 33.89 -18.12 29.95
C TYR A 276 34.51 -18.06 28.54
N TYR A 277 33.94 -17.26 27.61
CA TYR A 277 34.62 -16.98 26.33
C TYR A 277 35.94 -16.22 26.51
N LYS A 278 36.04 -15.30 27.49
CA LYS A 278 37.32 -14.61 27.79
C LYS A 278 38.40 -15.57 28.28
N GLU A 279 38.06 -16.52 29.15
CA GLU A 279 39.01 -17.55 29.61
C GLU A 279 39.37 -18.53 28.47
N ALA A 280 38.42 -18.92 27.61
CA ALA A 280 38.70 -19.73 26.43
C ALA A 280 39.71 -19.05 25.47
N ILE A 281 39.50 -17.76 25.18
CA ILE A 281 40.38 -16.94 24.32
C ILE A 281 41.77 -16.75 24.95
N LYS A 282 41.83 -16.50 26.26
CA LYS A 282 43.07 -16.37 27.04
C LYS A 282 43.91 -17.66 27.03
N LEU A 283 43.26 -18.83 27.03
CA LEU A 283 43.90 -20.14 26.93
C LEU A 283 44.29 -20.51 25.49
N LYS A 284 43.52 -20.09 24.48
CA LYS A 284 43.82 -20.32 23.05
C LYS A 284 43.49 -19.07 22.21
N PRO A 285 44.43 -18.13 22.03
CA PRO A 285 44.19 -16.87 21.33
C PRO A 285 43.78 -16.97 19.85
N ALA A 286 43.99 -18.12 19.20
CA ALA A 286 43.58 -18.39 17.82
C ALA A 286 42.19 -19.05 17.68
N LEU A 287 41.37 -19.06 18.75
CA LEU A 287 40.06 -19.70 18.77
C LEU A 287 38.97 -18.79 18.15
N GLY A 288 38.95 -18.72 16.82
CA GLY A 288 38.05 -17.83 16.06
C GLY A 288 36.55 -17.95 16.40
N ASP A 289 36.07 -19.14 16.78
CA ASP A 289 34.66 -19.35 17.18
C ASP A 289 34.30 -18.64 18.49
N ALA A 290 35.24 -18.62 19.44
CA ALA A 290 35.05 -17.91 20.71
C ALA A 290 35.00 -16.39 20.49
N TYR A 291 35.76 -15.86 19.52
CA TYR A 291 35.65 -14.46 19.10
C TYR A 291 34.34 -14.17 18.38
N LEU A 292 33.85 -15.04 17.49
CA LEU A 292 32.56 -14.86 16.83
C LEU A 292 31.42 -14.77 17.86
N ASN A 293 31.35 -15.74 18.78
CA ASN A 293 30.29 -15.78 19.79
C ASN A 293 30.44 -14.67 20.85
N GLN A 294 31.67 -14.28 21.21
CA GLN A 294 31.91 -13.09 22.02
C GLN A 294 31.41 -11.81 21.32
N GLY A 295 31.61 -11.70 20.00
CA GLY A 295 31.07 -10.60 19.21
C GLY A 295 29.54 -10.58 19.20
N ASN A 296 28.89 -11.73 19.05
CA ASN A 296 27.44 -11.88 19.13
C ASN A 296 26.89 -11.41 20.49
N ILE A 297 27.58 -11.75 21.59
CA ILE A 297 27.21 -11.29 22.94
C ILE A 297 27.38 -9.78 23.09
N TYR A 298 28.51 -9.21 22.63
CA TYR A 298 28.71 -7.75 22.66
C TYR A 298 27.65 -7.01 21.82
N LYS A 299 27.25 -7.56 20.66
CA LYS A 299 26.14 -7.05 19.86
C LYS A 299 24.82 -7.06 20.65
N ALA A 300 24.47 -8.19 21.28
CA ALA A 300 23.26 -8.32 22.10
C ALA A 300 23.24 -7.40 23.34
N LEU A 301 24.41 -7.04 23.87
CA LEU A 301 24.58 -6.09 24.97
C LEU A 301 24.58 -4.61 24.52
N GLY A 302 24.40 -4.32 23.23
CA GLY A 302 24.44 -2.95 22.70
C GLY A 302 25.84 -2.32 22.66
N MET A 303 26.89 -3.15 22.57
CA MET A 303 28.30 -2.77 22.54
C MET A 303 28.92 -3.08 21.16
N PRO A 304 28.59 -2.31 20.10
CA PRO A 304 28.84 -2.75 18.74
C PRO A 304 30.28 -2.54 18.26
N GLN A 305 31.08 -1.69 18.91
CA GLN A 305 32.50 -1.51 18.58
C GLN A 305 33.32 -2.70 19.07
N GLU A 306 33.03 -3.18 20.28
CA GLU A 306 33.57 -4.40 20.85
C GLU A 306 33.16 -5.63 20.02
N ALA A 307 31.92 -5.66 19.51
CA ALA A 307 31.47 -6.69 18.58
C ALA A 307 32.30 -6.68 17.27
N ILE A 308 32.47 -5.52 16.63
CA ILE A 308 33.32 -5.34 15.44
C ILE A 308 34.75 -5.85 15.69
N MET A 309 35.38 -5.44 16.79
CA MET A 309 36.73 -5.90 17.15
C MET A 309 36.82 -7.42 17.33
N CYS A 310 35.78 -8.05 17.85
CA CYS A 310 35.73 -9.50 18.00
C CYS A 310 35.56 -10.21 16.65
N TYR A 311 34.65 -9.76 15.77
CA TYR A 311 34.53 -10.34 14.43
C TYR A 311 35.80 -10.16 13.60
N GLN A 312 36.47 -9.02 13.69
CA GLN A 312 37.77 -8.80 13.04
C GLN A 312 38.85 -9.76 13.55
N ARG A 313 38.88 -10.10 14.84
CA ARG A 313 39.79 -11.12 15.40
C ARG A 313 39.41 -12.55 15.00
N ALA A 314 38.12 -12.84 14.85
CA ALA A 314 37.66 -14.11 14.28
C ALA A 314 38.17 -14.27 12.83
N LEU A 315 38.08 -13.21 12.02
CA LEU A 315 38.57 -13.18 10.64
C LEU A 315 40.11 -13.24 10.54
N GLN A 316 40.84 -12.59 11.46
CA GLN A 316 42.30 -12.76 11.58
C GLN A 316 42.70 -14.20 11.91
N SER A 317 41.85 -14.92 12.65
CA SER A 317 42.07 -16.34 13.01
C SER A 317 41.64 -17.31 11.89
N ARG A 318 40.64 -16.92 11.08
CA ARG A 318 40.13 -17.67 9.92
C ARG A 318 39.65 -16.69 8.84
N PRO A 319 40.44 -16.42 7.79
CA PRO A 319 40.08 -15.43 6.77
C PRO A 319 38.77 -15.72 6.04
N ASN A 320 38.48 -16.98 5.71
CA ASN A 320 37.29 -17.38 4.94
C ASN A 320 36.06 -17.65 5.83
N TYR A 321 35.86 -16.89 6.92
CA TYR A 321 34.79 -17.17 7.88
C TYR A 321 33.50 -16.41 7.52
N ALA A 322 32.66 -17.03 6.68
CA ALA A 322 31.40 -16.44 6.18
C ALA A 322 30.49 -15.85 7.27
N MET A 323 30.23 -16.59 8.37
CA MET A 323 29.41 -16.09 9.49
C MET A 323 30.03 -14.85 10.17
N ALA A 324 31.35 -14.77 10.30
CA ALA A 324 32.00 -13.60 10.88
C ALA A 324 31.89 -12.36 9.97
N TYR A 325 32.00 -12.54 8.65
CA TYR A 325 31.72 -11.48 7.68
C TYR A 325 30.24 -11.05 7.71
N GLY A 326 29.29 -11.99 7.79
CA GLY A 326 27.86 -11.69 7.86
C GLY A 326 27.46 -10.93 9.13
N ASN A 327 27.98 -11.34 10.29
CA ASN A 327 27.68 -10.67 11.56
C ASN A 327 28.36 -9.30 11.66
N LEU A 328 29.58 -9.16 11.13
CA LEU A 328 30.27 -7.87 10.97
C LEU A 328 29.48 -6.91 10.06
N ALA A 329 29.02 -7.40 8.91
CA ALA A 329 28.19 -6.63 7.97
C ALA A 329 26.86 -6.18 8.61
N SER A 330 26.21 -7.06 9.38
CA SER A 330 25.00 -6.75 10.14
C SER A 330 25.24 -5.66 11.19
N THR A 331 26.36 -5.69 11.91
CA THR A 331 26.70 -4.62 12.88
C THR A 331 27.06 -3.30 12.20
N TYR A 332 27.64 -3.30 10.99
CA TYR A 332 27.81 -2.07 10.21
C TYR A 332 26.48 -1.52 9.66
N TYR A 333 25.59 -2.41 9.21
CA TYR A 333 24.25 -2.03 8.73
C TYR A 333 23.43 -1.33 9.83
N GLU A 334 23.43 -1.88 11.04
CA GLU A 334 22.77 -1.28 12.22
C GLU A 334 23.39 0.05 12.67
N GLN A 335 24.65 0.33 12.30
CA GLN A 335 25.29 1.63 12.48
C GLN A 335 25.06 2.61 11.30
N GLY A 336 24.29 2.23 10.28
CA GLY A 336 24.09 3.02 9.06
C GLY A 336 25.32 3.07 8.13
N GLN A 337 26.36 2.26 8.38
CA GLN A 337 27.58 2.21 7.57
C GLN A 337 27.38 1.27 6.36
N LEU A 338 26.44 1.63 5.48
CA LEU A 338 25.88 0.76 4.44
C LEU A 338 26.93 0.23 3.45
N ASP A 339 27.94 1.03 3.07
CA ASP A 339 29.01 0.57 2.15
C ASP A 339 29.87 -0.55 2.76
N LEU A 340 30.19 -0.46 4.05
CA LEU A 340 30.92 -1.52 4.76
C LEU A 340 30.06 -2.76 4.97
N ALA A 341 28.76 -2.60 5.21
CA ALA A 341 27.81 -3.71 5.23
C ALA A 341 27.76 -4.43 3.87
N ILE A 342 27.62 -3.70 2.76
CA ILE A 342 27.61 -4.23 1.40
C ILE A 342 28.93 -4.95 1.07
N LEU A 343 30.08 -4.38 1.45
CA LEU A 343 31.39 -5.01 1.27
C LEU A 343 31.50 -6.34 2.03
N HIS A 344 31.16 -6.34 3.32
CA HIS A 344 31.32 -7.53 4.15
C HIS A 344 30.26 -8.60 3.87
N TYR A 345 29.02 -8.27 3.49
CA TYR A 345 28.07 -9.29 3.01
C TYR A 345 28.54 -9.95 1.70
N LYS A 346 29.17 -9.19 0.79
CA LYS A 346 29.79 -9.76 -0.42
C LYS A 346 30.96 -10.69 -0.07
N GLN A 347 31.75 -10.36 0.94
CA GLN A 347 32.82 -11.24 1.45
C GLN A 347 32.27 -12.49 2.15
N ALA A 348 31.11 -12.39 2.83
CA ALA A 348 30.41 -13.54 3.38
C ALA A 348 29.97 -14.51 2.27
N ILE A 349 29.30 -14.00 1.23
CA ILE A 349 28.85 -14.77 0.06
C ILE A 349 30.01 -15.34 -0.76
N ALA A 350 31.14 -14.62 -0.84
CA ALA A 350 32.36 -15.13 -1.48
C ALA A 350 33.10 -16.20 -0.65
N SER A 351 32.84 -16.26 0.66
CA SER A 351 33.37 -17.30 1.56
C SER A 351 32.46 -18.54 1.60
N ASP A 352 31.14 -18.33 1.50
CA ASP A 352 30.11 -19.37 1.40
C ASP A 352 28.96 -18.89 0.48
N SER A 353 28.89 -19.47 -0.72
CA SER A 353 27.85 -19.17 -1.71
C SER A 353 26.48 -19.74 -1.35
N GLY A 354 26.37 -20.57 -0.30
CA GLY A 354 25.13 -21.09 0.24
C GLY A 354 24.49 -20.21 1.33
N PHE A 355 25.14 -19.11 1.75
CA PHE A 355 24.70 -18.31 2.91
C PHE A 355 23.46 -17.44 2.61
N VAL A 356 22.28 -18.05 2.73
CA VAL A 356 20.96 -17.49 2.36
C VAL A 356 20.66 -16.13 3.02
N GLU A 357 20.96 -15.99 4.31
CA GLU A 357 20.70 -14.76 5.08
C GLU A 357 21.58 -13.59 4.60
N ALA A 358 22.81 -13.87 4.16
CA ALA A 358 23.69 -12.85 3.62
C ALA A 358 23.14 -12.26 2.30
N TYR A 359 22.51 -13.08 1.45
CA TYR A 359 21.81 -12.57 0.26
C TYR A 359 20.61 -11.69 0.63
N ASN A 360 19.77 -12.11 1.58
CA ASN A 360 18.63 -11.30 2.03
C ASN A 360 19.10 -9.95 2.62
N ASN A 361 20.11 -9.97 3.47
CA ASN A 361 20.56 -8.79 4.20
C ASN A 361 21.42 -7.85 3.34
N LEU A 362 22.16 -8.39 2.36
CA LEU A 362 22.75 -7.60 1.27
C LEU A 362 21.66 -6.92 0.44
N GLY A 363 20.54 -7.60 0.17
CA GLY A 363 19.36 -7.02 -0.47
C GLY A 363 18.81 -5.82 0.29
N ASN A 364 18.68 -5.92 1.62
CA ASN A 364 18.26 -4.79 2.47
C ASN A 364 19.23 -3.61 2.31
N ALA A 365 20.53 -3.84 2.54
CA ALA A 365 21.55 -2.80 2.48
C ALA A 365 21.66 -2.12 1.10
N LEU A 366 21.49 -2.87 0.00
CA LEU A 366 21.43 -2.33 -1.35
C LEU A 366 20.18 -1.49 -1.59
N LYS A 367 19.01 -1.91 -1.07
CA LYS A 367 17.78 -1.12 -1.16
C LYS A 367 17.93 0.22 -0.46
N ASP A 368 18.52 0.24 0.74
CA ASP A 368 18.66 1.46 1.55
C ASP A 368 19.68 2.45 0.95
N VAL A 369 20.62 1.98 0.12
CA VAL A 369 21.51 2.81 -0.74
C VAL A 369 20.83 3.22 -2.06
N GLY A 370 19.59 2.77 -2.33
CA GLY A 370 18.83 3.06 -3.55
C GLY A 370 19.15 2.16 -4.75
N ARG A 371 19.95 1.10 -4.57
CA ARG A 371 20.35 0.13 -5.62
C ARG A 371 19.31 -0.98 -5.77
N VAL A 372 18.10 -0.60 -6.17
CA VAL A 372 16.91 -1.47 -6.17
C VAL A 372 17.08 -2.72 -7.05
N ASP A 373 17.64 -2.61 -8.27
CA ASP A 373 17.84 -3.77 -9.15
C ASP A 373 18.82 -4.80 -8.57
N ASP A 374 19.93 -4.34 -7.97
CA ASP A 374 20.88 -5.21 -7.29
C ASP A 374 20.23 -5.89 -6.07
N ALA A 375 19.38 -5.16 -5.32
CA ALA A 375 18.63 -5.71 -4.21
C ALA A 375 17.64 -6.81 -4.66
N MET A 376 16.88 -6.56 -5.73
CA MET A 376 15.98 -7.56 -6.34
C MET A 376 16.73 -8.81 -6.78
N ASN A 377 17.93 -8.67 -7.35
CA ASN A 377 18.76 -9.80 -7.73
C ASN A 377 19.29 -10.56 -6.51
N CYS A 378 19.65 -9.88 -5.42
CA CYS A 378 20.03 -10.54 -4.17
C CYS A 378 18.87 -11.32 -3.54
N TYR A 379 17.65 -10.78 -3.51
CA TYR A 379 16.47 -11.54 -3.06
C TYR A 379 16.13 -12.71 -3.97
N ARG A 380 16.33 -12.59 -5.30
CA ARG A 380 16.18 -13.72 -6.24
C ARG A 380 17.19 -14.83 -5.98
N SER A 381 18.45 -14.51 -5.70
CA SER A 381 19.47 -15.50 -5.31
C SER A 381 19.14 -16.16 -3.96
N CYS A 382 18.67 -15.40 -2.99
CA CYS A 382 18.15 -15.92 -1.72
C CYS A 382 17.02 -16.95 -1.95
N LEU A 383 16.07 -16.64 -2.83
CA LEU A 383 14.96 -17.54 -3.18
C LEU A 383 15.35 -18.71 -4.11
N ALA A 384 16.45 -18.60 -4.85
CA ALA A 384 17.00 -19.72 -5.62
C ALA A 384 17.64 -20.78 -4.70
N LEU A 385 18.22 -20.36 -3.57
CA LEU A 385 18.74 -21.24 -2.53
C LEU A 385 17.62 -21.76 -1.60
N GLN A 386 16.69 -20.89 -1.20
CA GLN A 386 15.55 -21.23 -0.35
C GLN A 386 14.25 -20.60 -0.88
N PRO A 387 13.48 -21.29 -1.74
CA PRO A 387 12.24 -20.77 -2.32
C PRO A 387 11.20 -20.31 -1.27
N ASN A 388 11.23 -20.92 -0.09
CA ASN A 388 10.35 -20.64 1.04
C ASN A 388 11.03 -19.72 2.07
N HIS A 389 11.66 -18.62 1.64
CA HIS A 389 12.30 -17.64 2.54
C HIS A 389 11.42 -16.38 2.70
N PRO A 390 10.67 -16.23 3.81
CA PRO A 390 9.52 -15.31 3.88
C PRO A 390 9.90 -13.82 3.90
N GLN A 391 11.08 -13.44 4.40
CA GLN A 391 11.55 -12.05 4.38
C GLN A 391 11.86 -11.61 2.95
N ALA A 392 12.60 -12.42 2.19
CA ALA A 392 12.93 -12.16 0.78
C ALA A 392 11.68 -12.09 -0.12
N LEU A 393 10.70 -12.99 0.09
CA LEU A 393 9.39 -12.90 -0.57
C LEU A 393 8.70 -11.57 -0.25
N THR A 394 8.64 -11.18 1.03
CA THR A 394 7.99 -9.94 1.47
C THR A 394 8.71 -8.70 0.96
N ASN A 395 10.05 -8.71 0.90
CA ASN A 395 10.87 -7.61 0.41
C ASN A 395 10.73 -7.40 -1.10
N LEU A 396 10.66 -8.49 -1.89
CA LEU A 396 10.29 -8.39 -3.30
C LEU A 396 8.86 -7.86 -3.45
N GLY A 397 7.90 -8.34 -2.65
CA GLY A 397 6.54 -7.82 -2.61
C GLY A 397 6.50 -6.30 -2.35
N ASN A 398 7.29 -5.82 -1.39
CA ASN A 398 7.41 -4.40 -1.07
C ASN A 398 8.03 -3.59 -2.23
N ILE A 399 9.09 -4.08 -2.88
CA ILE A 399 9.68 -3.40 -4.05
C ILE A 399 8.68 -3.37 -5.21
N TYR A 400 7.99 -4.48 -5.51
CA TYR A 400 6.96 -4.49 -6.54
C TYR A 400 5.78 -3.56 -6.21
N MET A 401 5.46 -3.36 -4.92
CA MET A 401 4.46 -2.38 -4.48
C MET A 401 4.94 -0.93 -4.68
N GLU A 402 6.20 -0.64 -4.33
CA GLU A 402 6.86 0.66 -4.57
C GLU A 402 6.96 1.00 -6.06
N CYS A 403 7.20 0.00 -6.91
CA CYS A 403 7.14 0.11 -8.38
C CYS A 403 5.72 0.11 -8.96
N ASN A 404 4.66 0.15 -8.14
CA ASN A 404 3.24 0.10 -8.54
C ASN A 404 2.85 -1.16 -9.38
N MET A 405 3.64 -2.23 -9.31
CA MET A 405 3.38 -3.52 -9.98
C MET A 405 2.49 -4.42 -9.12
N LEU A 406 1.27 -3.95 -8.85
CA LEU A 406 0.36 -4.49 -7.84
C LEU A 406 0.12 -6.02 -7.94
N ASN A 407 -0.02 -6.55 -9.15
CA ASN A 407 -0.23 -7.99 -9.37
C ASN A 407 0.99 -8.85 -9.01
N ALA A 408 2.20 -8.35 -9.26
CA ALA A 408 3.43 -9.01 -8.82
C ALA A 408 3.55 -8.94 -7.30
N ALA A 409 3.35 -7.75 -6.71
CA ALA A 409 3.37 -7.56 -5.26
C ALA A 409 2.40 -8.50 -4.53
N ALA A 410 1.14 -8.59 -5.00
CA ALA A 410 0.13 -9.49 -4.44
C ALA A 410 0.53 -10.97 -4.55
N THR A 411 1.23 -11.37 -5.62
CA THR A 411 1.73 -12.74 -5.78
C THR A 411 2.79 -13.06 -4.73
N PHE A 412 3.75 -12.15 -4.51
CA PHE A 412 4.80 -12.31 -3.49
C PHE A 412 4.23 -12.31 -2.06
N TYR A 413 3.28 -11.44 -1.72
CA TYR A 413 2.63 -11.46 -0.40
C TYR A 413 1.82 -12.74 -0.15
N LYS A 414 1.13 -13.27 -1.18
CA LYS A 414 0.44 -14.57 -1.09
C LYS A 414 1.44 -15.73 -0.90
N ALA A 415 2.59 -15.68 -1.57
CA ALA A 415 3.67 -16.64 -1.35
C ALA A 415 4.19 -16.59 0.09
N THR A 416 4.47 -15.40 0.66
CA THR A 416 4.84 -15.25 2.08
C THR A 416 3.81 -15.92 3.00
N LEU A 417 2.52 -15.62 2.81
CA LEU A 417 1.44 -16.14 3.66
C LEU A 417 1.20 -17.64 3.52
N SER A 418 1.63 -18.27 2.41
CA SER A 418 1.63 -19.73 2.27
C SER A 418 2.75 -20.43 3.02
N VAL A 419 3.81 -19.69 3.40
CA VAL A 419 5.03 -20.19 4.05
C VAL A 419 5.07 -19.86 5.55
N THR A 420 4.51 -18.73 5.98
CA THR A 420 4.53 -18.30 7.38
C THR A 420 3.20 -17.73 7.88
N THR A 421 2.83 -18.14 9.09
CA THR A 421 1.60 -17.73 9.78
C THR A 421 1.91 -16.72 10.88
N GLY A 422 1.09 -15.67 11.01
CA GLY A 422 1.22 -14.68 12.09
C GLY A 422 1.94 -13.39 11.71
N LEU A 423 2.33 -13.20 10.45
CA LEU A 423 2.75 -11.89 9.95
C LEU A 423 1.52 -11.07 9.50
N SER A 424 1.27 -9.93 10.15
CA SER A 424 0.18 -9.01 9.79
C SER A 424 0.51 -8.14 8.57
N ALA A 425 1.78 -7.73 8.40
CA ALA A 425 2.17 -6.79 7.33
C ALA A 425 1.83 -7.25 5.89
N PRO A 426 2.01 -8.53 5.48
CA PRO A 426 1.60 -8.99 4.15
C PRO A 426 0.08 -8.89 3.94
N PHE A 427 -0.74 -9.13 4.97
CA PHE A 427 -2.19 -8.91 4.90
C PHE A 427 -2.53 -7.42 4.77
N SER A 428 -1.87 -6.54 5.54
CA SER A 428 -2.06 -5.08 5.40
C SER A 428 -1.75 -4.59 3.98
N ASN A 429 -0.67 -5.06 3.37
CA ASN A 429 -0.27 -4.64 2.03
C ASN A 429 -1.18 -5.24 0.93
N LEU A 430 -1.60 -6.51 1.08
CA LEU A 430 -2.63 -7.10 0.22
C LEU A 430 -3.97 -6.35 0.32
N ALA A 431 -4.36 -5.91 1.51
CA ALA A 431 -5.58 -5.16 1.70
C ALA A 431 -5.54 -3.80 0.98
N VAL A 432 -4.39 -3.12 0.97
CA VAL A 432 -4.19 -1.90 0.18
C VAL A 432 -4.28 -2.18 -1.32
N ILE A 433 -3.70 -3.27 -1.82
CA ILE A 433 -3.81 -3.68 -3.24
C ILE A 433 -5.28 -3.95 -3.61
N TYR A 434 -5.97 -4.81 -2.85
CA TYR A 434 -7.36 -5.15 -3.12
C TYR A 434 -8.28 -3.92 -3.06
N LYS A 435 -8.04 -2.99 -2.12
CA LYS A 435 -8.74 -1.72 -2.04
C LYS A 435 -8.49 -0.85 -3.28
N GLN A 436 -7.25 -0.75 -3.77
CA GLN A 436 -6.91 -0.04 -5.01
C GLN A 436 -7.54 -0.68 -6.25
N GLN A 437 -7.79 -1.99 -6.23
CA GLN A 437 -8.51 -2.75 -7.26
C GLN A 437 -10.05 -2.69 -7.13
N GLY A 438 -10.59 -1.97 -6.14
CA GLY A 438 -12.04 -1.93 -5.85
C GLY A 438 -12.61 -3.21 -5.22
N ASN A 439 -11.78 -4.20 -4.90
CA ASN A 439 -12.16 -5.43 -4.22
C ASN A 439 -12.20 -5.20 -2.70
N TYR A 440 -13.19 -4.44 -2.26
CA TYR A 440 -13.37 -4.07 -0.84
C TYR A 440 -13.64 -5.29 0.07
N THR A 441 -14.21 -6.36 -0.46
CA THR A 441 -14.47 -7.61 0.26
C THR A 441 -13.18 -8.30 0.69
N ASP A 442 -12.24 -8.50 -0.23
CA ASP A 442 -10.96 -9.14 0.09
C ASP A 442 -10.07 -8.21 0.93
N ALA A 443 -10.15 -6.88 0.72
CA ALA A 443 -9.49 -5.91 1.57
C ALA A 443 -9.96 -6.00 3.04
N ILE A 444 -11.28 -6.08 3.27
CA ILE A 444 -11.84 -6.28 4.62
C ILE A 444 -11.45 -7.65 5.18
N ALA A 445 -11.42 -8.72 4.38
CA ALA A 445 -10.97 -10.04 4.82
C ALA A 445 -9.50 -10.03 5.26
N CYS A 446 -8.60 -9.37 4.51
CA CYS A 446 -7.21 -9.19 4.90
C CYS A 446 -7.07 -8.36 6.20
N TYR A 447 -7.82 -7.27 6.37
CA TYR A 447 -7.81 -6.52 7.64
C TYR A 447 -8.41 -7.31 8.82
N ASN A 448 -9.34 -8.24 8.58
CA ASN A 448 -9.81 -9.15 9.63
C ASN A 448 -8.68 -10.07 10.11
N GLU A 449 -7.84 -10.58 9.20
CA GLU A 449 -6.67 -11.38 9.57
C GLU A 449 -5.59 -10.56 10.30
N VAL A 450 -5.34 -9.31 9.88
CA VAL A 450 -4.49 -8.36 10.64
C VAL A 450 -4.96 -8.27 12.10
N LEU A 451 -6.27 -8.10 12.30
CA LEU A 451 -6.89 -7.92 13.63
C LEU A 451 -7.13 -9.22 14.40
N ARG A 452 -6.98 -10.38 13.74
CA ARG A 452 -6.93 -11.70 14.37
C ARG A 452 -5.51 -12.03 14.87
N ILE A 453 -4.50 -11.55 14.16
CA ILE A 453 -3.07 -11.67 14.52
C ILE A 453 -2.73 -10.67 15.64
N ASP A 454 -3.10 -9.40 15.47
CA ASP A 454 -2.93 -8.35 16.47
C ASP A 454 -4.26 -7.61 16.74
N PRO A 455 -5.02 -8.00 17.78
CA PRO A 455 -6.24 -7.32 18.20
C PRO A 455 -6.04 -5.87 18.71
N LEU A 456 -4.80 -5.41 18.85
CA LEU A 456 -4.43 -4.05 19.27
C LEU A 456 -3.86 -3.20 18.11
N ALA A 457 -3.86 -3.71 16.88
CA ALA A 457 -3.42 -2.98 15.69
C ALA A 457 -4.36 -1.80 15.34
N ALA A 458 -4.19 -0.66 16.02
CA ALA A 458 -4.98 0.56 15.79
C ALA A 458 -4.94 1.02 14.32
N ASP A 459 -3.81 0.88 13.64
CA ASP A 459 -3.65 1.19 12.21
C ASP A 459 -4.45 0.22 11.32
N GLY A 460 -4.58 -1.04 11.72
CA GLY A 460 -5.44 -2.03 11.07
C GLY A 460 -6.93 -1.68 11.20
N LEU A 461 -7.35 -1.22 12.39
CA LEU A 461 -8.70 -0.70 12.63
C LEU A 461 -8.98 0.55 11.80
N VAL A 462 -8.08 1.54 11.78
CA VAL A 462 -8.26 2.76 10.97
C VAL A 462 -8.37 2.40 9.47
N ASN A 463 -7.54 1.50 8.97
CA ASN A 463 -7.59 1.12 7.55
C ASN A 463 -8.81 0.28 7.18
N ARG A 464 -9.29 -0.60 8.07
CA ARG A 464 -10.57 -1.31 7.88
C ARG A 464 -11.75 -0.35 7.95
N GLY A 465 -11.75 0.59 8.89
CA GLY A 465 -12.74 1.67 9.00
C GLY A 465 -12.79 2.55 7.76
N ASN A 466 -11.64 2.94 7.20
CA ASN A 466 -11.56 3.65 5.92
C ASN A 466 -12.22 2.86 4.78
N THR A 467 -11.99 1.54 4.75
CA THR A 467 -12.55 0.64 3.74
C THR A 467 -14.06 0.47 3.91
N PHE A 468 -14.58 0.34 5.14
CA PHE A 468 -16.02 0.35 5.42
C PHE A 468 -16.68 1.68 5.03
N LYS A 469 -16.03 2.81 5.32
CA LYS A 469 -16.54 4.15 5.00
C LYS A 469 -16.71 4.35 3.50
N GLU A 470 -15.74 3.91 2.69
CA GLU A 470 -15.80 4.01 1.22
C GLU A 470 -16.96 3.21 0.61
N ILE A 471 -17.28 2.03 1.16
CA ILE A 471 -18.47 1.25 0.78
C ILE A 471 -19.76 1.68 1.51
N GLY A 472 -19.78 2.87 2.12
CA GLY A 472 -20.96 3.44 2.78
C GLY A 472 -21.36 2.81 4.12
N ARG A 473 -20.58 1.86 4.65
CA ARG A 473 -20.80 1.20 5.96
C ARG A 473 -20.28 2.06 7.11
N VAL A 474 -20.85 3.26 7.23
CA VAL A 474 -20.39 4.31 8.16
C VAL A 474 -20.50 3.87 9.62
N SER A 475 -21.49 3.05 9.99
CA SER A 475 -21.67 2.55 11.36
C SER A 475 -20.51 1.67 11.83
N GLU A 476 -20.04 0.76 10.98
CA GLU A 476 -18.88 -0.10 11.25
C GLU A 476 -17.57 0.69 11.21
N ALA A 477 -17.47 1.69 10.32
CA ALA A 477 -16.34 2.62 10.32
C ALA A 477 -16.23 3.38 11.66
N ILE A 478 -17.33 3.90 12.20
CA ILE A 478 -17.36 4.55 13.53
C ILE A 478 -16.88 3.60 14.63
N GLN A 479 -17.32 2.34 14.62
CA GLN A 479 -16.90 1.33 15.60
C GLN A 479 -15.39 1.07 15.55
N ASP A 480 -14.83 0.89 14.35
CA ASP A 480 -13.40 0.67 14.16
C ASP A 480 -12.56 1.89 14.56
N TYR A 481 -12.94 3.10 14.13
CA TYR A 481 -12.21 4.31 14.52
C TYR A 481 -12.31 4.59 16.03
N ALA A 482 -13.48 4.39 16.66
CA ALA A 482 -13.65 4.55 18.10
C ALA A 482 -12.80 3.54 18.89
N ARG A 483 -12.72 2.29 18.42
CA ARG A 483 -11.81 1.28 19.00
C ARG A 483 -10.34 1.67 18.80
N ALA A 484 -9.96 2.17 17.62
CA ALA A 484 -8.59 2.65 17.37
C ALA A 484 -8.20 3.80 18.32
N VAL A 485 -9.08 4.79 18.50
CA VAL A 485 -8.92 5.87 19.49
C VAL A 485 -8.82 5.33 20.92
N SER A 486 -9.61 4.30 21.29
CA SER A 486 -9.53 3.71 22.64
C SER A 486 -8.20 2.99 22.92
N ILE A 487 -7.57 2.41 21.90
CA ILE A 487 -6.27 1.72 22.00
C ILE A 487 -5.11 2.71 21.92
N ARG A 488 -5.21 3.74 21.06
CA ARG A 488 -4.16 4.75 20.84
C ARG A 488 -4.76 6.17 20.89
N PRO A 489 -5.03 6.73 22.10
CA PRO A 489 -5.75 8.00 22.24
C PRO A 489 -5.07 9.23 21.62
N ASN A 490 -3.76 9.17 21.38
CA ASN A 490 -2.96 10.23 20.76
C ASN A 490 -2.89 10.16 19.22
N MET A 491 -3.65 9.26 18.58
CA MET A 491 -3.66 9.07 17.12
C MET A 491 -4.57 10.10 16.42
N ALA A 492 -4.01 11.24 16.02
CA ALA A 492 -4.75 12.35 15.40
C ALA A 492 -5.57 11.93 14.17
N GLU A 493 -5.04 11.03 13.33
CA GLU A 493 -5.70 10.46 12.16
C GLU A 493 -6.98 9.69 12.53
N ALA A 494 -6.96 8.93 13.62
CA ALA A 494 -8.12 8.17 14.07
C ALA A 494 -9.23 9.11 14.54
N HIS A 495 -8.89 10.20 15.24
CA HIS A 495 -9.84 11.26 15.61
C HIS A 495 -10.42 11.99 14.39
N ALA A 496 -9.60 12.34 13.39
CA ALA A 496 -10.07 13.03 12.19
C ALA A 496 -10.96 12.14 11.30
N ASN A 497 -10.64 10.85 11.20
CA ASN A 497 -11.46 9.88 10.46
C ASN A 497 -12.78 9.56 11.18
N LEU A 498 -12.74 9.39 12.51
CA LEU A 498 -13.93 9.30 13.36
C LEU A 498 -14.82 10.55 13.24
N ALA A 499 -14.21 11.73 13.24
CA ALA A 499 -14.92 13.00 13.04
C ALA A 499 -15.66 13.04 11.70
N SER A 500 -15.01 12.62 10.61
CA SER A 500 -15.67 12.54 9.31
C SER A 500 -16.81 11.52 9.30
N ALA A 501 -16.65 10.36 9.94
CA ALA A 501 -17.73 9.37 9.99
C ALA A 501 -18.92 9.84 10.85
N TYR A 502 -18.67 10.61 11.92
CA TYR A 502 -19.74 11.32 12.65
C TYR A 502 -20.41 12.39 11.79
N LYS A 503 -19.66 13.16 10.98
CA LYS A 503 -20.23 14.14 10.04
C LYS A 503 -21.13 13.43 9.01
N ASP A 504 -20.64 12.35 8.40
CA ASP A 504 -21.33 11.61 7.34
C ASP A 504 -22.59 10.87 7.85
N SER A 505 -22.64 10.56 9.15
CA SER A 505 -23.83 10.03 9.85
C SER A 505 -24.70 11.09 10.53
N GLY A 506 -24.43 12.39 10.34
CA GLY A 506 -25.25 13.49 10.88
C GLY A 506 -24.99 13.86 12.35
N HIS A 507 -24.05 13.22 13.03
CA HIS A 507 -23.67 13.48 14.43
C HIS A 507 -22.69 14.68 14.54
N VAL A 508 -23.09 15.83 14.01
CA VAL A 508 -22.16 16.93 13.68
C VAL A 508 -21.45 17.53 14.90
N ASP A 509 -22.06 17.56 16.08
CA ASP A 509 -21.43 18.05 17.31
C ASP A 509 -20.31 17.10 17.81
N LEU A 510 -20.46 15.78 17.60
CA LEU A 510 -19.40 14.80 17.84
C LEU A 510 -18.27 14.96 16.82
N ALA A 511 -18.61 15.22 15.55
CA ALA A 511 -17.61 15.52 14.50
C ALA A 511 -16.74 16.73 14.87
N ILE A 512 -17.36 17.85 15.28
CA ILE A 512 -16.64 19.07 15.71
C ILE A 512 -15.74 18.78 16.92
N THR A 513 -16.21 17.97 17.86
CA THR A 513 -15.43 17.55 19.04
C THR A 513 -14.21 16.73 18.63
N CYS A 514 -14.38 15.71 17.79
CA CYS A 514 -13.30 14.85 17.33
C CYS A 514 -12.30 15.61 16.42
N TYR A 515 -12.74 16.53 15.56
CA TYR A 515 -11.82 17.37 14.77
C TYR A 515 -10.99 18.30 15.67
N ARG A 516 -11.59 18.91 16.70
CA ARG A 516 -10.85 19.71 17.69
C ARG A 516 -9.83 18.87 18.47
N GLN A 517 -10.17 17.63 18.81
CA GLN A 517 -9.23 16.70 19.44
C GLN A 517 -8.07 16.30 18.50
N ALA A 518 -8.35 16.06 17.21
CA ALA A 518 -7.31 15.80 16.21
C ALA A 518 -6.33 16.97 16.09
N LEU A 519 -6.84 18.21 16.06
CA LEU A 519 -6.03 19.43 15.99
C LEU A 519 -5.28 19.76 17.30
N LEU A 520 -5.82 19.37 18.45
CA LEU A 520 -5.09 19.46 19.73
C LEU A 520 -3.89 18.49 19.77
N LEU A 521 -4.01 17.32 19.13
CA LEU A 521 -2.94 16.32 19.01
C LEU A 521 -1.93 16.66 17.90
N ARG A 522 -2.39 17.31 16.82
CA ARG A 522 -1.56 17.78 15.71
C ARG A 522 -2.10 19.11 15.16
N PRO A 523 -1.54 20.26 15.56
CA PRO A 523 -2.01 21.57 15.09
C PRO A 523 -1.84 21.79 13.58
N ASP A 524 -0.72 21.36 13.00
CA ASP A 524 -0.52 21.37 11.54
C ASP A 524 -1.11 20.10 10.92
N PHE A 525 -2.44 20.07 10.79
CA PHE A 525 -3.18 18.97 10.17
C PHE A 525 -4.21 19.53 9.15
N PRO A 526 -3.75 19.87 7.92
CA PRO A 526 -4.56 20.49 6.88
C PRO A 526 -5.95 19.89 6.65
N GLU A 527 -6.06 18.57 6.60
CA GLU A 527 -7.29 17.85 6.36
C GLU A 527 -8.28 18.01 7.52
N ALA A 528 -7.80 18.05 8.76
CA ALA A 528 -8.63 18.29 9.94
C ALA A 528 -9.06 19.76 10.03
N THR A 529 -8.17 20.72 9.75
CA THR A 529 -8.52 22.17 9.72
C THR A 529 -9.57 22.47 8.66
N CYS A 530 -9.37 21.99 7.42
CA CYS A 530 -10.28 22.25 6.31
C CYS A 530 -11.66 21.60 6.51
N ASN A 531 -11.70 20.35 7.01
CA ASN A 531 -12.97 19.69 7.31
C ASN A 531 -13.66 20.29 8.55
N LEU A 532 -12.91 20.75 9.56
CA LEU A 532 -13.50 21.47 10.70
C LEU A 532 -14.16 22.77 10.23
N LEU A 533 -13.49 23.59 9.42
CA LEU A 533 -14.06 24.85 8.89
C LEU A 533 -15.36 24.60 8.11
N HIS A 534 -15.36 23.64 7.20
CA HIS A 534 -16.55 23.23 6.46
C HIS A 534 -17.67 22.75 7.40
N THR A 535 -17.34 21.95 8.42
CA THR A 535 -18.31 21.43 9.39
C THR A 535 -18.90 22.54 10.26
N LEU A 536 -18.08 23.51 10.67
CA LEU A 536 -18.47 24.72 11.38
C LEU A 536 -19.42 25.58 10.53
N GLN A 537 -19.14 25.79 9.24
CA GLN A 537 -20.08 26.47 8.33
C GLN A 537 -21.44 25.77 8.29
N CYS A 538 -21.46 24.43 8.21
CA CYS A 538 -22.69 23.64 8.16
C CYS A 538 -23.55 23.86 9.41
N VAL A 539 -22.97 23.85 10.61
CA VAL A 539 -23.68 24.15 11.87
C VAL A 539 -23.80 25.64 12.18
N CYS A 540 -23.62 26.53 11.20
CA CYS A 540 -23.73 27.98 11.38
C CYS A 540 -22.83 28.53 12.52
N ASP A 541 -21.62 27.99 12.67
CA ASP A 541 -20.55 28.64 13.43
C ASP A 541 -19.83 29.67 12.55
N TRP A 542 -19.59 30.88 13.10
CA TRP A 542 -18.77 31.92 12.48
C TRP A 542 -17.83 32.60 13.48
N VAL A 543 -17.61 32.01 14.65
CA VAL A 543 -16.59 32.48 15.59
C VAL A 543 -15.25 32.41 14.87
N ASP A 544 -14.56 33.56 14.78
CA ASP A 544 -13.31 33.80 14.03
C ASP A 544 -13.33 33.24 12.59
N ARG A 545 -14.48 33.37 11.90
CA ARG A 545 -14.69 32.86 10.52
C ARG A 545 -13.58 33.28 9.57
N ASP A 546 -13.26 34.56 9.56
CA ASP A 546 -12.47 35.17 8.48
C ASP A 546 -10.97 34.88 8.68
N ASP A 547 -10.53 34.78 9.94
CA ASP A 547 -9.21 34.25 10.30
C ASP A 547 -9.04 32.79 9.85
N LYS A 548 -10.06 31.95 10.06
CA LYS A 548 -10.03 30.53 9.66
C LYS A 548 -10.08 30.35 8.14
N PHE A 549 -10.72 31.26 7.40
CA PHE A 549 -10.59 31.29 5.94
C PHE A 549 -9.20 31.73 5.49
N THR A 550 -8.60 32.72 6.15
CA THR A 550 -7.22 33.15 5.88
C THR A 550 -6.21 32.02 6.14
N GLU A 551 -6.39 31.27 7.24
CA GLU A 551 -5.63 30.07 7.57
C GLU A 551 -5.76 28.99 6.48
N VAL A 552 -7.00 28.63 6.11
CA VAL A 552 -7.26 27.59 5.09
C VAL A 552 -6.78 28.01 3.69
N GLU A 553 -6.90 29.29 3.32
CA GLU A 553 -6.33 29.80 2.07
C GLU A 553 -4.80 29.71 2.07
N GLY A 554 -4.15 30.04 3.19
CA GLY A 554 -2.72 29.84 3.40
C GLY A 554 -2.30 28.37 3.29
N ILE A 555 -3.08 27.45 3.87
CA ILE A 555 -2.89 25.99 3.74
C ILE A 555 -2.96 25.56 2.27
N ILE A 556 -4.02 25.95 1.55
CA ILE A 556 -4.21 25.64 0.12
C ILE A 556 -3.02 26.14 -0.70
N LYS A 557 -2.64 27.42 -0.57
CA LYS A 557 -1.54 28.03 -1.33
C LYS A 557 -0.19 27.36 -1.04
N ARG A 558 0.06 26.91 0.20
CA ARG A 558 1.25 26.09 0.54
C ARG A 558 1.19 24.72 -0.14
N GLN A 559 0.07 23.99 -0.05
CA GLN A 559 -0.09 22.67 -0.67
C GLN A 559 0.11 22.72 -2.19
N ILE A 560 -0.54 23.67 -2.88
CA ILE A 560 -0.43 23.86 -4.34
C ILE A 560 1.03 24.11 -4.76
N LYS A 561 1.74 24.99 -4.03
CA LYS A 561 3.15 25.33 -4.27
C LYS A 561 4.10 24.16 -4.01
N MET A 562 3.78 23.29 -3.05
CA MET A 562 4.53 22.06 -2.76
C MET A 562 4.21 20.91 -3.73
N GLY A 563 3.33 21.11 -4.72
CA GLY A 563 2.91 20.06 -5.64
C GLY A 563 1.85 19.11 -5.09
N LEU A 564 1.40 19.31 -3.84
CA LEU A 564 0.44 18.46 -3.15
C LEU A 564 -1.01 18.71 -3.64
N LEU A 565 -1.86 17.70 -3.45
CA LEU A 565 -3.30 17.82 -3.65
C LEU A 565 -3.93 18.68 -2.52
N PRO A 566 -4.73 19.72 -2.81
CA PRO A 566 -5.32 20.56 -1.78
C PRO A 566 -6.34 19.82 -0.91
N SER A 567 -6.28 20.06 0.40
CA SER A 567 -7.23 19.52 1.41
C SER A 567 -8.67 20.02 1.24
N VAL A 568 -8.86 21.09 0.46
CA VAL A 568 -10.16 21.62 0.07
C VAL A 568 -10.48 21.11 -1.33
N GLN A 569 -11.57 20.34 -1.44
CA GLN A 569 -12.10 19.87 -2.72
C GLN A 569 -12.67 21.04 -3.54
N PRO A 570 -12.63 20.98 -4.89
CA PRO A 570 -13.19 22.02 -5.77
C PRO A 570 -14.65 22.38 -5.45
N PHE A 571 -15.46 21.40 -5.04
CA PHE A 571 -16.86 21.60 -4.66
C PHE A 571 -17.06 22.46 -3.41
N HIS A 572 -16.13 22.40 -2.45
CA HIS A 572 -16.15 23.27 -1.28
C HIS A 572 -15.66 24.68 -1.63
N ALA A 573 -14.63 24.79 -2.50
CA ALA A 573 -14.11 26.06 -3.00
C ALA A 573 -15.19 26.97 -3.63
N ILE A 574 -16.20 26.39 -4.28
CA ILE A 574 -17.37 27.13 -4.81
C ILE A 574 -18.00 28.03 -3.75
N ALA A 575 -18.23 27.52 -2.53
CA ALA A 575 -18.90 28.24 -1.43
C ALA A 575 -17.93 29.02 -0.52
N TYR A 576 -16.62 28.99 -0.79
CA TYR A 576 -15.60 29.66 0.01
C TYR A 576 -15.37 31.11 -0.50
N PRO A 577 -15.03 32.08 0.37
CA PRO A 577 -14.77 33.46 0.00
C PRO A 577 -13.35 33.65 -0.57
N ILE A 578 -12.91 32.75 -1.45
CA ILE A 578 -11.59 32.75 -2.08
C ILE A 578 -11.66 33.23 -3.54
N ASP A 579 -10.51 33.67 -4.03
CA ASP A 579 -10.30 34.13 -5.42
C ASP A 579 -10.71 33.06 -6.46
N PRO A 580 -11.36 33.43 -7.58
CA PRO A 580 -11.77 32.48 -8.61
C PRO A 580 -10.60 31.75 -9.29
N THR A 581 -9.43 32.39 -9.41
CA THR A 581 -8.20 31.78 -9.94
C THR A 581 -7.69 30.69 -9.01
N LEU A 582 -7.74 30.91 -7.70
CA LEU A 582 -7.39 29.87 -6.72
C LEU A 582 -8.36 28.67 -6.79
N ALA A 583 -9.64 28.91 -7.08
CA ALA A 583 -10.59 27.83 -7.33
C ALA A 583 -10.25 27.03 -8.60
N LEU A 584 -9.78 27.69 -9.68
CA LEU A 584 -9.23 27.02 -10.87
C LEU A 584 -7.96 26.21 -10.52
N GLU A 585 -7.01 26.75 -9.77
CA GLU A 585 -5.79 26.02 -9.36
C GLU A 585 -6.13 24.76 -8.53
N ILE A 586 -7.10 24.85 -7.61
CA ILE A 586 -7.60 23.69 -6.87
C ILE A 586 -8.17 22.63 -7.84
N SER A 587 -9.04 23.04 -8.78
CA SER A 587 -9.58 22.14 -9.81
C SER A 587 -8.50 21.49 -10.67
N GLN A 588 -7.48 22.24 -11.10
CA GLN A 588 -6.35 21.73 -11.88
C GLN A 588 -5.55 20.64 -11.14
N LYS A 589 -5.32 20.80 -9.82
CA LYS A 589 -4.66 19.76 -9.01
C LYS A 589 -5.48 18.48 -8.92
N TYR A 590 -6.80 18.59 -8.80
CA TYR A 590 -7.69 17.42 -8.80
C TYR A 590 -7.78 16.76 -10.19
N ALA A 591 -7.73 17.51 -11.28
CA ALA A 591 -7.67 16.96 -12.64
C ALA A 591 -6.33 16.24 -12.91
N ALA A 592 -5.21 16.81 -12.48
CA ALA A 592 -3.90 16.16 -12.56
C ALA A 592 -3.85 14.84 -11.74
N GLN A 593 -4.51 14.80 -10.59
CA GLN A 593 -4.67 13.57 -9.81
C GLN A 593 -5.52 12.53 -10.56
N CYS A 594 -6.56 12.95 -11.30
CA CYS A 594 -7.36 12.04 -12.13
C CYS A 594 -6.55 11.44 -13.29
N LEU A 595 -5.66 12.22 -13.94
CA LEU A 595 -4.70 11.72 -14.93
C LEU A 595 -3.71 10.69 -14.32
N LEU A 596 -3.24 10.94 -13.10
CA LEU A 596 -2.34 10.04 -12.36
C LEU A 596 -3.06 8.78 -11.81
N ILE A 597 -4.38 8.76 -11.78
CA ILE A 597 -5.20 7.57 -11.54
C ILE A 597 -5.43 6.83 -12.86
N ALA A 598 -5.81 7.54 -13.93
CA ALA A 598 -6.04 7.01 -15.27
C ALA A 598 -4.83 6.22 -15.81
N SER A 599 -3.62 6.76 -15.67
CA SER A 599 -2.38 6.11 -16.15
C SER A 599 -2.09 4.76 -15.49
N ARG A 600 -2.62 4.49 -14.28
CA ARG A 600 -2.43 3.22 -13.56
C ARG A 600 -3.17 2.05 -14.19
N TYR A 601 -4.21 2.32 -14.99
CA TYR A 601 -4.92 1.28 -15.75
C TYR A 601 -4.13 0.80 -16.98
N GLY A 602 -3.05 1.50 -17.37
CA GLY A 602 -2.15 1.07 -18.43
C GLY A 602 -2.79 0.98 -19.82
N LEU A 603 -3.87 1.72 -20.07
CA LEU A 603 -4.57 1.69 -21.36
C LEU A 603 -3.74 2.38 -22.46
N PRO A 604 -3.70 1.84 -23.68
CA PRO A 604 -3.26 2.60 -24.85
C PRO A 604 -4.28 3.70 -25.19
N PRO A 605 -3.89 4.76 -25.92
CA PRO A 605 -4.82 5.77 -26.41
C PRO A 605 -5.96 5.14 -27.23
N PHE A 606 -7.19 5.61 -27.00
CA PHE A 606 -8.37 5.08 -27.67
C PHE A 606 -8.41 5.48 -29.15
N THR A 607 -8.97 4.60 -29.99
CA THR A 607 -9.28 4.94 -31.39
C THR A 607 -10.68 5.55 -31.45
N HIS A 608 -10.74 6.85 -31.73
CA HIS A 608 -11.99 7.59 -31.85
C HIS A 608 -12.73 7.32 -33.18
N PRO A 609 -14.04 7.65 -33.27
CA PRO A 609 -14.75 7.68 -34.54
C PRO A 609 -14.09 8.62 -35.55
N ALA A 610 -14.23 8.34 -36.85
CA ALA A 610 -13.69 9.21 -37.90
C ALA A 610 -14.37 10.61 -37.84
N PRO A 611 -13.61 11.71 -37.91
CA PRO A 611 -14.12 13.08 -37.74
C PRO A 611 -14.80 13.58 -39.03
N VAL A 612 -15.94 12.97 -39.37
CA VAL A 612 -16.75 13.28 -40.57
C VAL A 612 -18.05 13.96 -40.14
N PRO A 613 -18.45 15.08 -40.77
CA PRO A 613 -19.73 15.74 -40.46
C PRO A 613 -20.91 14.80 -40.65
N VAL A 614 -21.89 14.89 -39.75
CA VAL A 614 -23.12 14.10 -39.79
C VAL A 614 -23.97 14.51 -41.01
N LYS A 615 -24.63 13.54 -41.65
CA LYS A 615 -25.48 13.65 -42.87
C LYS A 615 -24.81 14.15 -44.17
N ALA A 616 -23.63 14.77 -44.12
CA ALA A 616 -22.86 15.15 -45.31
C ALA A 616 -22.54 13.94 -46.23
N LYS A 617 -22.20 14.17 -47.51
CA LYS A 617 -21.87 13.10 -48.47
C LYS A 617 -20.72 12.20 -47.98
N GLY A 618 -21.06 10.96 -47.61
CA GLY A 618 -20.12 9.98 -47.06
C GLY A 618 -20.04 9.96 -45.53
N GLY A 619 -20.79 10.83 -44.85
CA GLY A 619 -20.97 10.81 -43.39
C GLY A 619 -21.88 9.69 -42.92
N ALA A 620 -21.80 9.38 -41.63
CA ALA A 620 -22.51 8.26 -41.01
C ALA A 620 -23.63 8.73 -40.06
N GLY A 621 -24.85 8.22 -40.28
CA GLY A 621 -25.91 8.13 -39.27
C GLY A 621 -26.26 9.39 -38.49
N ARG A 622 -26.12 9.30 -37.16
CA ARG A 622 -26.52 10.28 -36.13
C ARG A 622 -25.32 10.63 -35.26
N LEU A 623 -25.37 11.77 -34.59
CA LEU A 623 -24.37 12.18 -33.60
C LEU A 623 -24.60 11.43 -32.28
N ARG A 624 -23.63 10.63 -31.82
CA ARG A 624 -23.71 9.89 -30.55
C ARG A 624 -23.26 10.76 -29.39
N VAL A 625 -24.17 11.02 -28.46
CA VAL A 625 -23.92 11.82 -27.25
C VAL A 625 -24.10 10.93 -26.02
N GLY A 626 -23.04 10.84 -25.21
CA GLY A 626 -23.01 10.04 -23.99
C GLY A 626 -23.07 10.91 -22.74
N TYR A 627 -24.07 10.73 -21.88
CA TYR A 627 -24.20 11.41 -20.60
C TYR A 627 -23.73 10.50 -19.47
N VAL A 628 -22.65 10.88 -18.79
CA VAL A 628 -22.12 10.13 -17.63
C VAL A 628 -22.58 10.82 -16.35
N SER A 629 -23.24 10.07 -15.45
CA SER A 629 -23.69 10.62 -14.16
C SER A 629 -23.85 9.57 -13.05
N SER A 630 -23.45 9.92 -11.83
CA SER A 630 -23.90 9.28 -10.59
C SER A 630 -25.32 9.64 -10.17
N ASP A 631 -25.97 10.58 -10.85
CA ASP A 631 -27.13 11.30 -10.32
C ASP A 631 -28.45 10.96 -11.04
N PHE A 632 -28.46 9.87 -11.81
CA PHE A 632 -29.65 9.28 -12.42
C PHE A 632 -30.50 8.55 -11.36
N GLY A 633 -31.34 9.32 -10.66
CA GLY A 633 -32.10 8.90 -9.47
C GLY A 633 -32.76 10.12 -8.81
N ASN A 634 -33.10 10.04 -7.52
CA ASN A 634 -33.71 11.14 -6.75
C ASN A 634 -32.74 12.28 -6.39
N HIS A 635 -32.03 12.83 -7.39
CA HIS A 635 -31.04 13.90 -7.25
C HIS A 635 -31.41 15.16 -8.06
N PRO A 636 -31.10 16.39 -7.60
CA PRO A 636 -31.39 17.64 -8.31
C PRO A 636 -31.06 17.69 -9.81
N LEU A 637 -30.01 17.01 -10.26
CA LEU A 637 -29.71 16.87 -11.70
C LEU A 637 -30.87 16.21 -12.46
N SER A 638 -31.29 15.01 -12.03
CA SER A 638 -32.46 14.32 -12.58
C SER A 638 -33.76 15.08 -12.37
N HIS A 639 -33.81 16.01 -11.41
CA HIS A 639 -34.97 16.87 -11.15
C HIS A 639 -35.10 18.06 -12.12
N LEU A 640 -34.12 18.24 -13.01
CA LEU A 640 -34.03 19.34 -13.97
C LEU A 640 -33.77 18.84 -15.39
N MET A 641 -33.05 17.73 -15.53
CA MET A 641 -32.72 17.09 -16.82
C MET A 641 -33.61 15.92 -17.20
N GLY A 642 -34.59 15.49 -16.40
CA GLY A 642 -35.31 14.22 -16.57
C GLY A 642 -35.81 13.96 -18.01
N SER A 643 -36.50 14.93 -18.62
CA SER A 643 -36.95 14.90 -20.01
C SER A 643 -35.85 15.00 -21.06
N VAL A 644 -34.71 15.64 -20.78
CA VAL A 644 -33.70 16.05 -21.78
C VAL A 644 -33.24 14.87 -22.61
N PHE A 645 -32.90 13.77 -21.93
CA PHE A 645 -32.37 12.55 -22.55
C PHE A 645 -33.32 11.89 -23.56
N GLY A 646 -34.64 12.09 -23.40
CA GLY A 646 -35.67 11.59 -24.33
C GLY A 646 -36.25 12.63 -25.27
N MET A 647 -36.01 13.92 -25.03
CA MET A 647 -36.44 15.04 -25.90
C MET A 647 -35.53 15.28 -27.11
N HIS A 648 -34.36 14.66 -27.15
CA HIS A 648 -33.44 14.74 -28.28
C HIS A 648 -34.07 14.23 -29.58
N ASN A 649 -33.75 14.90 -30.70
CA ASN A 649 -34.26 14.52 -32.00
C ASN A 649 -33.57 13.23 -32.50
N ARG A 650 -34.30 12.12 -32.41
CA ARG A 650 -33.83 10.77 -32.78
C ARG A 650 -33.51 10.58 -34.28
N GLU A 651 -33.80 11.57 -35.14
CA GLU A 651 -33.33 11.58 -36.54
C GLU A 651 -31.91 12.15 -36.70
N ASN A 652 -31.36 12.73 -35.64
CA ASN A 652 -30.14 13.55 -35.67
C ASN A 652 -29.14 13.19 -34.56
N VAL A 653 -29.62 12.89 -33.34
CA VAL A 653 -28.82 12.58 -32.16
C VAL A 653 -29.19 11.17 -31.64
N GLU A 654 -28.19 10.39 -31.25
CA GLU A 654 -28.33 9.07 -30.59
C GLU A 654 -27.82 9.19 -29.15
N VAL A 655 -28.69 8.95 -28.17
CA VAL A 655 -28.44 9.30 -26.75
C VAL A 655 -28.12 8.06 -25.92
N PHE A 656 -26.99 8.13 -25.22
CA PHE A 656 -26.53 7.11 -24.28
C PHE A 656 -26.45 7.70 -22.86
N CYS A 657 -26.96 7.01 -21.85
CA CYS A 657 -26.88 7.41 -20.45
C CYS A 657 -26.11 6.35 -19.64
N TYR A 658 -24.94 6.72 -19.12
CA TYR A 658 -24.05 5.86 -18.33
C TYR A 658 -24.20 6.16 -16.84
N ALA A 659 -24.88 5.26 -16.11
CA ALA A 659 -25.14 5.45 -14.69
C ALA A 659 -24.00 4.94 -13.81
N LEU A 660 -23.30 5.86 -13.14
CA LEU A 660 -22.25 5.54 -12.16
C LEU A 660 -22.83 5.06 -10.81
N SER A 661 -24.14 5.23 -10.60
CA SER A 661 -24.87 4.80 -9.39
C SER A 661 -25.87 3.69 -9.69
N GLN A 662 -26.05 2.77 -8.74
CA GLN A 662 -27.03 1.70 -8.81
C GLN A 662 -28.46 2.26 -8.91
N ASN A 663 -29.37 1.48 -9.47
CA ASN A 663 -30.79 1.84 -9.56
C ASN A 663 -31.43 2.00 -8.16
N ASP A 664 -31.82 3.24 -7.82
CA ASP A 664 -32.46 3.58 -6.54
C ASP A 664 -33.96 3.21 -6.46
N GLY A 665 -34.51 2.65 -7.54
CA GLY A 665 -35.90 2.19 -7.63
C GLY A 665 -36.93 3.31 -7.82
N THR A 666 -36.51 4.57 -7.98
CA THR A 666 -37.40 5.74 -7.94
C THR A 666 -38.03 6.12 -9.28
N GLU A 667 -39.07 6.98 -9.24
CA GLU A 667 -39.75 7.52 -10.44
C GLU A 667 -38.77 8.17 -11.44
N TRP A 668 -37.64 8.67 -10.92
CA TRP A 668 -36.56 9.33 -11.63
C TRP A 668 -35.77 8.40 -12.54
N ARG A 669 -35.17 7.38 -11.93
CA ARG A 669 -34.33 6.39 -12.59
C ARG A 669 -35.15 5.59 -13.59
N GLN A 670 -36.36 5.16 -13.19
CA GLN A 670 -37.31 4.49 -14.07
C GLN A 670 -37.67 5.33 -15.30
N ARG A 671 -37.92 6.64 -15.12
CA ARG A 671 -38.27 7.54 -16.23
C ARG A 671 -37.11 7.75 -17.20
N ILE A 672 -35.91 8.05 -16.70
CA ILE A 672 -34.74 8.27 -17.57
C ILE A 672 -34.39 6.99 -18.33
N MET A 673 -34.48 5.81 -17.68
CA MET A 673 -34.33 4.50 -18.32
C MET A 673 -35.36 4.20 -19.42
N ALA A 674 -36.54 4.84 -19.40
CA ALA A 674 -37.62 4.63 -20.38
C ALA A 674 -37.69 5.71 -21.47
N GLU A 675 -37.19 6.92 -21.20
CA GLU A 675 -37.23 8.05 -22.14
C GLU A 675 -35.91 8.20 -22.95
N ALA A 676 -34.76 7.87 -22.37
CA ALA A 676 -33.48 7.79 -23.10
C ALA A 676 -33.49 6.66 -24.15
N GLU A 677 -32.59 6.71 -25.14
CA GLU A 677 -32.52 5.66 -26.17
C GLU A 677 -31.68 4.46 -25.72
N HIS A 678 -30.49 4.70 -25.17
CA HIS A 678 -29.66 3.69 -24.53
C HIS A 678 -29.39 4.07 -23.07
N PHE A 679 -29.66 3.19 -22.12
CA PHE A 679 -29.35 3.40 -20.71
C PHE A 679 -28.53 2.22 -20.18
N ILE A 680 -27.30 2.50 -19.74
CA ILE A 680 -26.32 1.50 -19.31
C ILE A 680 -26.01 1.73 -17.82
N ASP A 681 -26.33 0.73 -16.99
CA ASP A 681 -25.91 0.72 -15.58
C ASP A 681 -24.45 0.24 -15.51
N VAL A 682 -23.55 1.17 -15.22
CA VAL A 682 -22.10 0.91 -15.13
C VAL A 682 -21.58 1.00 -13.69
N SER A 683 -22.49 1.07 -12.71
CA SER A 683 -22.17 1.31 -11.30
C SER A 683 -21.33 0.21 -10.64
N SER A 684 -21.37 -1.02 -11.19
CA SER A 684 -20.56 -2.16 -10.76
C SER A 684 -19.25 -2.34 -11.53
N MET A 685 -18.91 -1.47 -12.48
CA MET A 685 -17.75 -1.61 -13.37
C MET A 685 -16.55 -0.77 -12.88
N THR A 686 -15.32 -1.21 -13.15
CA THR A 686 -14.09 -0.42 -12.95
C THR A 686 -13.94 0.64 -14.04
N SER A 687 -13.22 1.73 -13.77
CA SER A 687 -13.32 2.95 -14.60
C SER A 687 -12.73 2.76 -16.01
N ASP A 688 -11.77 1.85 -16.16
CA ASP A 688 -11.20 1.42 -17.44
C ASP A 688 -12.21 0.64 -18.30
N VAL A 689 -13.01 -0.23 -17.68
CA VAL A 689 -14.09 -0.95 -18.36
C VAL A 689 -15.16 0.03 -18.86
N ILE A 690 -15.50 1.05 -18.06
CA ILE A 690 -16.45 2.09 -18.48
C ILE A 690 -15.91 2.90 -19.66
N ALA A 691 -14.63 3.28 -19.63
CA ALA A 691 -13.98 3.97 -20.75
C ALA A 691 -13.96 3.10 -22.03
N ARG A 692 -13.72 1.79 -21.90
CA ARG A 692 -13.81 0.84 -23.03
C ARG A 692 -15.21 0.80 -23.62
N VAL A 693 -16.26 0.60 -22.80
CA VAL A 693 -17.66 0.59 -23.25
C VAL A 693 -18.01 1.88 -24.00
N ILE A 694 -17.67 3.06 -23.43
CA ILE A 694 -17.92 4.36 -24.08
C ILE A 694 -17.21 4.47 -25.45
N ASN A 695 -16.00 3.93 -25.59
CA ASN A 695 -15.31 3.93 -26.88
C ASN A 695 -15.88 2.87 -27.85
N GLU A 696 -16.31 1.71 -27.35
CA GLU A 696 -16.93 0.64 -28.14
C GLU A 696 -18.30 1.08 -28.69
N ASP A 697 -19.09 1.82 -27.90
CA ASP A 697 -20.32 2.52 -28.31
C ASP A 697 -20.07 3.68 -29.30
N LYS A 698 -18.81 4.03 -29.57
CA LYS A 698 -18.39 5.07 -30.54
C LYS A 698 -19.00 6.45 -30.26
N ILE A 699 -19.08 6.84 -28.99
CA ILE A 699 -19.51 8.18 -28.57
C ILE A 699 -18.60 9.26 -29.20
N GLN A 700 -19.20 10.22 -29.93
CA GLN A 700 -18.48 11.39 -30.43
C GLN A 700 -18.34 12.48 -29.35
N ILE A 701 -19.40 12.73 -28.56
CA ILE A 701 -19.41 13.78 -27.53
C ILE A 701 -19.80 13.19 -26.18
N LEU A 702 -18.89 13.25 -25.20
CA LEU A 702 -19.10 12.71 -23.85
C LEU A 702 -19.31 13.83 -22.84
N ILE A 703 -20.46 13.83 -22.18
CA ILE A 703 -20.91 14.86 -21.25
C ILE A 703 -20.70 14.39 -19.81
N ASN A 704 -19.88 15.13 -19.06
CA ASN A 704 -19.69 14.99 -17.63
C ASN A 704 -20.80 15.76 -16.89
N LEU A 705 -21.74 15.05 -16.28
CA LEU A 705 -22.82 15.62 -15.49
C LEU A 705 -22.56 15.60 -13.97
N ASN A 706 -21.29 15.51 -13.54
CA ASN A 706 -20.93 15.49 -12.13
C ASN A 706 -19.85 16.50 -11.72
N GLY A 707 -18.83 16.74 -12.55
CA GLY A 707 -17.62 17.48 -12.14
C GLY A 707 -17.03 16.91 -10.85
N TYR A 708 -16.85 17.71 -9.79
CA TYR A 708 -16.29 17.26 -8.50
C TYR A 708 -17.34 16.98 -7.41
N THR A 709 -18.49 16.43 -7.77
CA THR A 709 -19.54 15.99 -6.82
C THR A 709 -19.30 14.56 -6.28
N LYS A 710 -20.10 14.16 -5.28
CA LYS A 710 -20.10 12.79 -4.72
C LYS A 710 -20.52 11.78 -5.80
N GLY A 711 -19.69 10.77 -6.04
CA GLY A 711 -19.96 9.73 -7.04
C GLY A 711 -19.35 10.00 -8.41
N ALA A 712 -18.76 11.17 -8.63
CA ALA A 712 -18.00 11.48 -9.83
C ALA A 712 -16.79 10.54 -10.02
N ARG A 713 -16.55 10.15 -11.28
CA ARG A 713 -15.45 9.27 -11.71
C ARG A 713 -14.68 9.91 -12.86
N ASN A 714 -14.05 11.05 -12.58
CA ASN A 714 -13.40 11.91 -13.57
C ASN A 714 -12.18 11.27 -14.23
N GLU A 715 -11.64 10.20 -13.66
CA GLU A 715 -10.61 9.38 -14.28
C GLU A 715 -11.11 8.67 -15.56
N ILE A 716 -12.41 8.44 -15.73
CA ILE A 716 -13.00 7.96 -16.99
C ILE A 716 -12.73 8.98 -18.11
N PHE A 717 -12.98 10.25 -17.84
CA PHE A 717 -12.72 11.35 -18.78
C PHE A 717 -11.21 11.59 -18.97
N ALA A 718 -10.40 11.40 -17.92
CA ALA A 718 -8.94 11.50 -18.01
C ALA A 718 -8.29 10.38 -18.85
N MET A 719 -9.02 9.29 -19.13
CA MET A 719 -8.63 8.26 -20.11
C MET A 719 -9.08 8.57 -21.55
N GLN A 720 -9.83 9.66 -21.77
CA GLN A 720 -10.27 10.17 -23.08
C GLN A 720 -10.83 9.08 -24.04
N PRO A 721 -11.96 8.41 -23.71
CA PRO A 721 -12.59 7.44 -24.61
C PRO A 721 -13.31 8.06 -25.81
N ALA A 722 -13.73 9.32 -25.71
CA ALA A 722 -14.43 10.08 -26.76
C ALA A 722 -13.58 11.28 -27.24
N PRO A 723 -13.69 11.70 -28.52
CA PRO A 723 -12.86 12.77 -29.11
C PRO A 723 -13.27 14.19 -28.70
N ILE A 724 -14.47 14.38 -28.15
CA ILE A 724 -14.93 15.64 -27.55
C ILE A 724 -15.53 15.33 -26.18
N GLN A 725 -15.08 16.04 -25.15
CA GLN A 725 -15.55 15.88 -23.78
C GLN A 725 -16.01 17.23 -23.18
N VAL A 726 -17.16 17.23 -22.51
CA VAL A 726 -17.89 18.45 -22.14
C VAL A 726 -18.31 18.41 -20.68
N SER A 727 -18.00 19.45 -19.91
CA SER A 727 -18.59 19.67 -18.58
C SER A 727 -19.96 20.33 -18.71
N TYR A 728 -20.98 19.80 -18.03
CA TYR A 728 -22.29 20.44 -17.95
C TYR A 728 -23.02 20.20 -16.63
N MET A 729 -23.63 21.27 -16.10
CA MET A 729 -24.67 21.33 -15.07
C MET A 729 -24.36 20.79 -13.66
N GLY A 730 -23.85 19.57 -13.50
CA GLY A 730 -23.67 18.92 -12.19
C GLY A 730 -22.67 19.63 -11.27
N PHE A 731 -21.80 20.46 -11.83
CA PHE A 731 -20.79 21.23 -11.11
C PHE A 731 -20.75 22.68 -11.62
N PRO A 732 -21.16 23.68 -10.81
CA PRO A 732 -21.20 25.09 -11.24
C PRO A 732 -19.82 25.75 -11.07
N GLY A 733 -18.83 25.26 -11.83
CA GLY A 733 -17.48 25.79 -11.93
C GLY A 733 -16.62 25.05 -12.95
N THR A 734 -15.34 25.42 -13.05
CA THR A 734 -14.34 24.75 -13.89
C THR A 734 -13.90 23.40 -13.32
N THR A 735 -13.80 22.39 -14.19
CA THR A 735 -13.14 21.11 -13.89
C THR A 735 -11.63 21.25 -13.76
N GLY A 736 -11.03 22.33 -14.27
CA GLY A 736 -9.58 22.54 -14.32
C GLY A 736 -8.83 21.50 -15.18
N ALA A 737 -9.57 20.66 -15.91
CA ALA A 737 -9.02 19.58 -16.70
C ALA A 737 -8.56 20.05 -18.09
N THR A 738 -7.42 19.53 -18.53
CA THR A 738 -6.94 19.65 -19.92
C THR A 738 -7.56 18.64 -20.87
N TYR A 739 -8.33 17.68 -20.34
CA TYR A 739 -9.03 16.62 -21.06
C TYR A 739 -10.55 16.86 -21.15
N ILE A 740 -11.03 18.04 -20.75
CA ILE A 740 -12.41 18.48 -20.97
C ILE A 740 -12.35 19.73 -21.86
N ASP A 741 -12.87 19.61 -23.07
CA ASP A 741 -12.72 20.62 -24.13
C ASP A 741 -13.64 21.83 -23.91
N TYR A 742 -14.88 21.56 -23.46
CA TYR A 742 -15.94 22.56 -23.39
C TYR A 742 -16.67 22.58 -22.04
N LEU A 743 -17.14 23.76 -21.64
CA LEU A 743 -18.09 23.97 -20.53
C LEU A 743 -19.33 24.66 -21.09
N VAL A 744 -20.48 24.00 -20.98
CA VAL A 744 -21.77 24.57 -21.41
C VAL A 744 -22.28 25.53 -20.32
N ALA A 745 -22.39 26.79 -20.70
CA ALA A 745 -22.67 27.94 -19.84
C ALA A 745 -23.58 28.95 -20.60
N ASP A 746 -23.69 30.19 -20.10
CA ASP A 746 -24.31 31.31 -20.80
C ASP A 746 -23.51 32.59 -20.55
N GLU A 747 -23.69 33.60 -21.40
CA GLU A 747 -22.91 34.85 -21.34
C GLU A 747 -23.10 35.62 -20.03
N PHE A 748 -24.22 35.44 -19.31
CA PHE A 748 -24.41 36.12 -18.04
C PHE A 748 -23.65 35.42 -16.92
N VAL A 749 -23.73 34.09 -16.86
CA VAL A 749 -23.08 33.25 -15.83
C VAL A 749 -21.56 33.20 -16.02
N SER A 750 -21.10 33.07 -17.26
CA SER A 750 -19.69 32.94 -17.62
C SER A 750 -19.34 33.87 -18.78
N PRO A 751 -19.42 35.21 -18.61
CA PRO A 751 -19.11 36.15 -19.68
C PRO A 751 -17.68 35.97 -20.20
N THR A 752 -17.49 36.24 -21.49
CA THR A 752 -16.21 35.98 -22.19
C THR A 752 -14.96 36.59 -21.53
N TRP A 753 -15.06 37.71 -20.82
CA TRP A 753 -13.93 38.30 -20.06
C TRP A 753 -13.50 37.47 -18.84
N PHE A 754 -14.37 36.64 -18.27
CA PHE A 754 -14.03 35.66 -17.23
C PHE A 754 -13.56 34.31 -17.81
N SER A 755 -13.34 34.17 -19.13
CA SER A 755 -12.81 32.91 -19.70
C SER A 755 -11.45 32.47 -19.13
N HIS A 756 -10.69 33.39 -18.50
CA HIS A 756 -9.41 33.09 -17.86
C HIS A 756 -9.51 32.30 -16.53
N ILE A 757 -10.71 32.15 -15.94
CA ILE A 757 -10.93 31.34 -14.72
C ILE A 757 -11.54 29.96 -15.01
N TYR A 758 -11.52 29.52 -16.27
CA TYR A 758 -11.94 28.20 -16.72
C TYR A 758 -10.80 27.55 -17.54
N SER A 759 -10.69 26.22 -17.52
CA SER A 759 -9.75 25.51 -18.42
C SER A 759 -10.43 25.17 -19.75
N GLU A 760 -11.70 24.84 -19.66
CA GLU A 760 -12.58 24.51 -20.76
C GLU A 760 -12.93 25.74 -21.62
N LYS A 761 -13.36 25.49 -22.86
CA LYS A 761 -13.90 26.54 -23.72
C LYS A 761 -15.37 26.77 -23.46
N LEU A 762 -15.75 28.03 -23.33
CA LEU A 762 -17.10 28.40 -22.95
C LEU A 762 -18.06 28.31 -24.14
N VAL A 763 -19.14 27.55 -23.95
CA VAL A 763 -20.23 27.38 -24.92
C VAL A 763 -21.47 28.05 -24.37
N HIS A 764 -21.79 29.24 -24.90
CA HIS A 764 -22.88 30.05 -24.38
C HIS A 764 -24.20 29.69 -25.05
N LEU A 765 -25.14 29.10 -24.30
CA LEU A 765 -26.52 28.92 -24.75
C LEU A 765 -27.27 30.27 -24.77
N PRO A 766 -28.31 30.43 -25.61
CA PRO A 766 -28.78 31.78 -26.00
C PRO A 766 -29.50 32.58 -24.91
N HIS A 767 -30.02 31.91 -23.86
CA HIS A 767 -30.86 32.52 -22.82
C HIS A 767 -30.40 32.19 -21.40
N CYS A 768 -30.23 30.90 -21.12
CA CYS A 768 -29.71 30.39 -19.85
C CYS A 768 -29.12 28.99 -20.08
N TYR A 769 -28.02 28.68 -19.40
CA TYR A 769 -27.42 27.35 -19.44
C TYR A 769 -28.22 26.30 -18.65
N PHE A 770 -29.04 26.75 -17.69
CA PHE A 770 -29.66 25.91 -16.68
C PHE A 770 -31.04 25.41 -17.14
N VAL A 771 -31.11 24.14 -17.55
CA VAL A 771 -32.36 23.52 -18.02
C VAL A 771 -33.35 23.26 -16.87
N ASN A 772 -34.64 23.20 -17.21
CA ASN A 772 -35.72 22.84 -16.31
C ASN A 772 -36.66 21.85 -16.99
N ASP A 773 -37.08 20.82 -16.25
CA ASP A 773 -38.12 19.88 -16.67
C ASP A 773 -39.44 20.19 -15.96
N TYR A 774 -40.57 20.07 -16.68
CA TYR A 774 -41.88 20.56 -16.23
C TYR A 774 -42.87 19.55 -15.68
N LYS A 775 -42.42 18.31 -15.56
CA LYS A 775 -42.56 17.58 -14.29
C LYS A 775 -41.23 17.79 -13.55
N GLN A 776 -41.18 17.96 -12.21
CA GLN A 776 -40.10 17.48 -11.26
C GLN A 776 -39.66 18.41 -10.06
N LYS A 777 -38.66 17.99 -9.22
CA LYS A 777 -38.90 17.82 -7.73
C LYS A 777 -37.76 17.83 -6.60
N ASN A 778 -36.64 18.62 -6.55
CA ASN A 778 -35.85 19.09 -5.32
C ASN A 778 -34.48 19.78 -5.68
N ARG A 779 -33.70 20.61 -4.92
CA ARG A 779 -33.88 21.64 -3.81
C ARG A 779 -32.52 22.24 -3.29
N ASP A 780 -32.47 23.44 -2.61
CA ASP A 780 -31.26 24.12 -2.03
C ASP A 780 -31.37 24.61 -0.53
N VAL A 781 -30.34 25.33 -0.01
CA VAL A 781 -30.13 25.80 1.40
C VAL A 781 -29.34 27.14 1.50
N LEU A 782 -29.54 27.96 2.57
CA LEU A 782 -29.04 29.35 2.75
C LEU A 782 -27.53 29.54 3.13
N GLU A 783 -27.08 30.79 3.34
CA GLU A 783 -25.66 31.27 3.33
C GLU A 783 -25.43 32.54 4.22
N PRO A 784 -24.21 32.73 4.81
CA PRO A 784 -23.92 33.76 5.85
C PRO A 784 -23.85 35.26 5.50
N MET A 785 -23.37 35.72 4.33
CA MET A 785 -23.11 37.16 4.07
C MET A 785 -24.37 38.01 4.20
N CYS A 786 -25.49 37.51 3.68
CA CYS A 786 -26.79 38.17 3.82
C CYS A 786 -27.37 38.13 5.25
N ARG A 787 -26.73 37.56 6.28
CA ARG A 787 -27.36 37.42 7.62
C ARG A 787 -27.58 38.74 8.34
N HIS A 788 -26.55 39.60 8.46
CA HIS A 788 -26.73 40.95 9.03
C HIS A 788 -27.72 41.78 8.20
N LYS A 789 -27.65 41.66 6.86
CA LYS A 789 -28.57 42.36 5.94
C LYS A 789 -30.02 41.89 6.07
N ARG A 790 -30.28 40.57 6.16
CA ARG A 790 -31.61 40.00 6.46
C ARG A 790 -32.13 40.50 7.82
N CYS A 791 -31.27 40.63 8.83
CA CYS A 791 -31.67 41.23 10.11
C CYS A 791 -32.05 42.72 9.96
N ASN A 792 -31.32 43.49 9.15
CA ASN A 792 -31.64 44.88 8.87
C ASN A 792 -32.92 45.05 8.04
N ILE A 793 -33.20 44.12 7.11
CA ILE A 793 -34.47 44.05 6.38
C ILE A 793 -35.60 43.80 7.38
N LEU A 794 -35.53 42.75 8.22
CA LEU A 794 -36.58 42.43 9.20
C LEU A 794 -36.84 43.55 10.22
N LYS A 795 -35.81 44.31 10.62
CA LYS A 795 -35.99 45.52 11.46
C LYS A 795 -36.66 46.69 10.74
N ARG A 796 -36.61 46.73 9.40
CA ARG A 796 -37.25 47.75 8.54
C ARG A 796 -38.63 47.34 8.04
N VAL A 797 -38.97 46.05 8.13
CA VAL A 797 -40.31 45.49 7.88
C VAL A 797 -40.74 44.60 9.05
N PRO A 798 -41.16 45.18 10.19
CA PRO A 798 -41.44 44.43 11.42
C PRO A 798 -42.53 43.37 11.24
N ASP A 799 -43.56 43.65 10.44
CA ASP A 799 -44.66 42.74 10.14
C ASP A 799 -44.30 41.59 9.16
N SER A 800 -43.02 41.43 8.81
CA SER A 800 -42.51 40.35 7.96
C SER A 800 -41.78 39.26 8.74
N ALA A 801 -41.91 38.01 8.28
CA ALA A 801 -41.16 36.87 8.79
C ALA A 801 -40.27 36.23 7.71
N LEU A 802 -39.07 35.80 8.10
CA LEU A 802 -38.10 35.11 7.26
C LEU A 802 -38.25 33.60 7.42
N TRP A 803 -38.55 32.90 6.32
CA TRP A 803 -38.61 31.44 6.30
C TRP A 803 -37.24 30.83 6.02
N LEU A 804 -36.83 29.91 6.89
CA LEU A 804 -35.57 29.18 6.81
C LEU A 804 -35.83 27.66 6.78
N LEU A 805 -34.86 26.91 6.28
CA LEU A 805 -34.88 25.44 6.35
C LEU A 805 -34.23 24.99 7.66
N ARG A 806 -34.86 24.03 8.37
CA ARG A 806 -34.28 23.34 9.52
C ARG A 806 -33.22 22.33 9.05
N PHE A 807 -32.02 22.81 8.72
CA PHE A 807 -30.90 21.93 8.36
C PHE A 807 -29.52 22.59 8.58
N PRO A 808 -28.65 22.05 9.45
CA PRO A 808 -28.88 21.00 10.46
C PRO A 808 -29.55 21.60 11.71
N ALA A 809 -30.10 20.77 12.60
CA ALA A 809 -30.80 21.25 13.81
C ALA A 809 -29.92 22.15 14.71
N ALA A 810 -28.62 21.86 14.83
CA ALA A 810 -27.67 22.71 15.57
C ALA A 810 -27.59 24.15 15.02
N GLY A 811 -27.81 24.35 13.72
CA GLY A 811 -27.77 25.66 13.07
C GLY A 811 -28.95 26.56 13.42
N GLU A 812 -30.15 26.00 13.65
CA GLU A 812 -31.37 26.76 14.00
C GLU A 812 -31.19 27.58 15.28
N LYS A 813 -30.70 26.93 16.36
CA LYS A 813 -30.40 27.61 17.63
C LYS A 813 -29.46 28.81 17.44
N ARG A 814 -28.39 28.62 16.66
CA ARG A 814 -27.34 29.62 16.43
C ARG A 814 -27.82 30.77 15.54
N LEU A 815 -28.66 30.48 14.55
CA LEU A 815 -29.37 31.48 13.74
C LEU A 815 -30.28 32.36 14.61
N LEU A 816 -31.06 31.76 15.51
CA LEU A 816 -31.95 32.49 16.43
C LEU A 816 -31.15 33.33 17.44
N GLU A 817 -30.12 32.78 18.06
CA GLU A 817 -29.23 33.51 18.99
C GLU A 817 -28.53 34.69 18.32
N TYR A 818 -28.08 34.54 17.06
CA TYR A 818 -27.51 35.64 16.29
C TYR A 818 -28.56 36.71 15.96
N ALA A 819 -29.74 36.31 15.47
CA ALA A 819 -30.80 37.24 15.11
C ALA A 819 -31.28 38.08 16.30
N ALA A 820 -31.45 37.46 17.47
CA ALA A 820 -31.75 38.16 18.72
C ALA A 820 -30.65 39.19 19.08
N LYS A 821 -29.36 38.81 18.97
CA LYS A 821 -28.21 39.73 19.15
C LYS A 821 -28.15 40.85 18.09
N GLN A 822 -28.89 40.75 16.98
CA GLN A 822 -28.99 41.78 15.95
C GLN A 822 -30.27 42.64 16.06
N GLY A 823 -31.12 42.39 17.05
CA GLY A 823 -32.37 43.13 17.30
C GLY A 823 -33.56 42.65 16.47
N VAL A 824 -33.58 41.40 16.02
CA VAL A 824 -34.72 40.77 15.31
C VAL A 824 -35.57 39.99 16.32
N ALA A 825 -36.90 40.10 16.22
CA ALA A 825 -37.80 39.37 17.11
C ALA A 825 -37.89 37.87 16.72
N LYS A 826 -38.13 37.00 17.71
CA LYS A 826 -38.00 35.53 17.53
C LYS A 826 -39.05 34.96 16.57
N ASP A 827 -40.24 35.54 16.58
CA ASP A 827 -41.39 35.25 15.72
C ASP A 827 -41.18 35.69 14.26
N GLN A 828 -40.29 36.65 14.00
CA GLN A 828 -39.88 37.01 12.63
C GLN A 828 -38.98 35.96 11.96
N ILE A 829 -38.66 34.84 12.60
CA ILE A 829 -37.86 33.76 11.99
C ILE A 829 -38.55 32.41 12.18
N ILE A 830 -38.97 31.81 11.06
CA ILE A 830 -39.74 30.57 11.04
C ILE A 830 -38.92 29.48 10.35
N PHE A 831 -38.64 28.41 11.09
CA PHE A 831 -37.94 27.23 10.58
C PHE A 831 -38.91 26.15 10.12
N THR A 832 -38.73 25.72 8.87
CA THR A 832 -39.56 24.70 8.20
C THR A 832 -38.73 23.47 7.84
N ASP A 833 -39.35 22.30 7.89
CA ASP A 833 -38.67 21.02 7.61
C ASP A 833 -38.54 20.72 6.11
N VAL A 834 -37.78 19.67 5.81
CA VAL A 834 -37.51 19.16 4.46
C VAL A 834 -38.72 18.40 3.91
N ALA A 835 -39.71 19.14 3.42
CA ALA A 835 -40.86 18.59 2.68
C ALA A 835 -40.49 18.07 1.28
N MET A 836 -41.36 17.28 0.64
CA MET A 836 -41.26 16.87 -0.76
C MET A 836 -41.42 18.07 -1.73
N LYS A 837 -40.80 18.11 -2.93
CA LYS A 837 -40.81 19.36 -3.72
C LYS A 837 -42.17 19.79 -4.29
N ASN A 838 -43.15 18.91 -4.57
CA ASN A 838 -44.49 19.42 -4.91
C ASN A 838 -45.06 20.30 -3.79
N GLU A 839 -44.76 19.96 -2.53
CA GLU A 839 -45.06 20.80 -1.37
C GLU A 839 -44.09 21.99 -1.24
N HIS A 840 -42.80 21.84 -1.58
CA HIS A 840 -41.84 22.95 -1.62
C HIS A 840 -42.25 24.05 -2.59
N ILE A 841 -42.52 23.74 -3.86
CA ILE A 841 -42.97 24.71 -4.88
C ILE A 841 -44.30 25.34 -4.44
N ARG A 842 -45.27 24.52 -3.98
CA ARG A 842 -46.57 25.01 -3.50
C ARG A 842 -46.44 25.92 -2.28
N ARG A 843 -45.53 25.63 -1.34
CA ARG A 843 -45.29 26.48 -0.16
C ARG A 843 -44.44 27.71 -0.50
N SER A 844 -43.54 27.66 -1.48
CA SER A 844 -42.85 28.84 -2.01
C SER A 844 -43.83 29.86 -2.58
N ALA A 845 -44.94 29.43 -3.20
CA ALA A 845 -45.99 30.35 -3.64
C ALA A 845 -46.70 31.12 -2.50
N LEU A 846 -46.56 30.68 -1.24
CA LEU A 846 -47.10 31.34 -0.05
C LEU A 846 -46.18 32.42 0.52
N ALA A 847 -44.89 32.43 0.16
CA ALA A 847 -43.98 33.54 0.50
C ALA A 847 -44.19 34.70 -0.48
N ASP A 848 -43.79 35.92 -0.08
CA ASP A 848 -43.94 37.13 -0.90
C ASP A 848 -42.70 37.45 -1.75
N LEU A 849 -41.50 37.30 -1.17
CA LEU A 849 -40.20 37.58 -1.79
C LEU A 849 -39.13 36.55 -1.37
N PHE A 850 -38.34 36.05 -2.32
CA PHE A 850 -37.17 35.21 -2.04
C PHE A 850 -35.89 36.05 -1.92
N LEU A 851 -35.06 35.76 -0.91
CA LEU A 851 -33.81 36.45 -0.64
C LEU A 851 -32.62 35.52 -0.88
N ASP A 852 -32.02 35.63 -2.06
CA ASP A 852 -30.90 34.82 -2.57
C ASP A 852 -29.62 34.89 -1.71
N THR A 853 -28.60 34.12 -2.08
CA THR A 853 -27.36 33.94 -1.35
C THR A 853 -26.14 34.29 -2.23
N PRO A 854 -25.56 35.50 -2.10
CA PRO A 854 -24.54 35.98 -3.04
C PRO A 854 -23.25 35.14 -3.12
N LEU A 855 -22.79 34.49 -2.03
CA LEU A 855 -21.57 33.66 -2.11
C LEU A 855 -21.78 32.31 -2.82
N CYS A 856 -23.03 31.89 -3.01
CA CYS A 856 -23.42 30.76 -3.86
C CYS A 856 -24.94 30.82 -4.04
N ASN A 857 -25.42 31.21 -5.22
CA ASN A 857 -26.83 31.52 -5.44
C ASN A 857 -27.74 30.29 -5.25
N ALA A 858 -29.05 30.52 -5.11
CA ALA A 858 -30.05 29.50 -5.38
C ALA A 858 -29.99 29.10 -6.87
N HIS A 859 -29.79 27.81 -7.14
CA HIS A 859 -29.73 27.25 -8.49
C HIS A 859 -31.06 26.53 -8.75
N THR A 860 -31.19 25.31 -8.23
CA THR A 860 -32.43 24.52 -8.33
C THR A 860 -33.60 25.17 -7.61
N THR A 861 -33.35 25.84 -6.47
CA THR A 861 -34.40 26.60 -5.76
C THR A 861 -34.69 27.92 -6.45
N GLY A 862 -33.73 28.49 -7.19
CA GLY A 862 -33.95 29.67 -8.01
C GLY A 862 -35.02 29.40 -9.07
N THR A 863 -34.98 28.24 -9.71
CA THR A 863 -36.01 27.84 -10.69
C THR A 863 -37.33 27.49 -10.01
N ASP A 864 -37.30 26.86 -8.83
CA ASP A 864 -38.50 26.54 -8.03
C ASP A 864 -39.33 27.75 -7.60
N VAL A 865 -38.66 28.80 -7.13
CA VAL A 865 -39.35 30.02 -6.69
C VAL A 865 -39.90 30.79 -7.88
N LEU A 866 -39.13 30.89 -8.97
CA LEU A 866 -39.58 31.55 -10.20
C LEU A 866 -40.77 30.79 -10.83
N TRP A 867 -40.79 29.45 -10.82
CA TRP A 867 -41.94 28.67 -11.29
C TRP A 867 -43.18 28.83 -10.40
N ALA A 868 -43.00 28.91 -9.07
CA ALA A 868 -44.07 29.25 -8.13
C ALA A 868 -44.63 30.68 -8.33
N GLY A 869 -43.93 31.53 -9.09
CA GLY A 869 -44.24 32.94 -9.27
C GLY A 869 -43.84 33.80 -8.07
N LEU A 870 -42.84 33.35 -7.31
CA LEU A 870 -42.19 34.07 -6.21
C LEU A 870 -40.99 34.85 -6.76
N PRO A 871 -41.02 36.21 -6.72
CA PRO A 871 -39.88 37.03 -7.13
C PRO A 871 -38.67 36.80 -6.22
N MET A 872 -37.49 37.02 -6.77
CA MET A 872 -36.20 36.88 -6.10
C MET A 872 -35.48 38.23 -6.07
N VAL A 873 -34.71 38.51 -5.02
CA VAL A 873 -33.63 39.53 -5.05
C VAL A 873 -32.30 38.81 -5.08
N THR A 874 -31.47 39.08 -6.08
CA THR A 874 -30.16 38.43 -6.28
C THR A 874 -29.06 39.44 -6.64
N LEU A 875 -27.86 39.20 -6.11
CA LEU A 875 -26.65 39.97 -6.36
C LEU A 875 -25.62 39.05 -7.05
N PRO A 876 -25.33 39.24 -8.35
CA PRO A 876 -24.30 38.47 -9.04
C PRO A 876 -22.90 38.93 -8.62
N LEU A 877 -22.01 37.98 -8.28
CA LEU A 877 -20.59 38.23 -8.04
C LEU A 877 -19.75 37.69 -9.22
N GLU A 878 -18.53 37.19 -8.97
CA GLU A 878 -17.55 36.82 -10.02
C GLU A 878 -17.63 35.34 -10.44
N LYS A 879 -17.66 34.41 -9.47
CA LYS A 879 -17.65 32.96 -9.73
C LYS A 879 -18.95 32.49 -10.39
N MET A 880 -18.88 31.48 -11.26
CA MET A 880 -20.02 30.86 -11.95
C MET A 880 -21.26 30.66 -11.02
N ALA A 881 -21.09 29.93 -9.91
CA ALA A 881 -22.14 29.66 -8.93
C ALA A 881 -22.75 30.90 -8.22
N THR A 882 -22.09 32.05 -8.30
CA THR A 882 -22.54 33.33 -7.73
C THR A 882 -23.26 34.21 -8.76
N ARG A 883 -23.49 33.72 -9.99
CA ARG A 883 -24.14 34.45 -11.08
C ARG A 883 -25.39 33.75 -11.64
N VAL A 884 -25.61 32.49 -11.28
CA VAL A 884 -26.73 31.63 -11.77
C VAL A 884 -28.09 32.27 -11.52
N ALA A 885 -28.43 32.69 -10.30
CA ALA A 885 -29.77 33.20 -9.99
C ALA A 885 -30.15 34.44 -10.81
N ALA A 886 -29.18 35.28 -11.16
CA ALA A 886 -29.40 36.43 -12.03
C ALA A 886 -29.63 36.02 -13.49
N SER A 887 -28.94 34.99 -14.01
CA SER A 887 -29.26 34.39 -15.32
C SER A 887 -30.67 33.76 -15.34
N LEU A 888 -31.04 33.00 -14.29
CA LEU A 888 -32.41 32.48 -14.13
C LEU A 888 -33.43 33.63 -14.16
N CYS A 889 -33.19 34.70 -13.40
CA CYS A 889 -34.04 35.90 -13.40
C CYS A 889 -34.17 36.51 -14.81
N LEU A 890 -33.08 36.71 -15.56
CA LEU A 890 -33.13 37.27 -16.92
C LEU A 890 -33.92 36.38 -17.88
N ALA A 891 -33.72 35.07 -17.84
CA ALA A 891 -34.41 34.12 -18.71
C ALA A 891 -35.93 33.97 -18.44
N THR A 892 -36.46 34.60 -17.38
CA THR A 892 -37.92 34.81 -17.22
C THR A 892 -38.50 35.93 -18.09
N GLY A 893 -37.65 36.78 -18.67
CA GLY A 893 -38.06 38.01 -19.36
C GLY A 893 -38.39 39.20 -18.44
N VAL A 894 -38.26 39.05 -17.10
CA VAL A 894 -38.55 40.13 -16.12
C VAL A 894 -37.45 40.31 -15.06
N GLY A 895 -36.24 39.83 -15.34
CA GLY A 895 -35.11 39.79 -14.41
C GLY A 895 -34.59 41.15 -13.92
N GLU A 896 -34.75 42.22 -14.70
CA GLU A 896 -34.28 43.57 -14.36
C GLU A 896 -34.91 44.12 -13.07
N GLU A 897 -36.14 43.70 -12.73
CA GLU A 897 -36.77 44.11 -11.47
C GLU A 897 -36.16 43.39 -10.24
N MET A 898 -35.48 42.26 -10.46
CA MET A 898 -35.02 41.28 -9.45
C MET A 898 -33.50 41.30 -9.18
N ILE A 899 -32.70 41.89 -10.08
CA ILE A 899 -31.23 41.94 -9.96
C ILE A 899 -30.79 43.28 -9.32
N VAL A 900 -29.69 43.25 -8.57
CA VAL A 900 -29.04 44.41 -7.93
C VAL A 900 -27.53 44.39 -8.13
N SER A 901 -26.86 45.54 -8.05
CA SER A 901 -25.40 45.68 -8.27
C SER A 901 -24.57 45.70 -6.98
N SER A 902 -25.19 45.88 -5.82
CA SER A 902 -24.47 45.97 -4.53
C SER A 902 -25.24 45.40 -3.34
N MET A 903 -24.53 45.05 -2.27
CA MET A 903 -25.13 44.62 -0.99
C MET A 903 -25.99 45.71 -0.31
N LYS A 904 -25.84 46.98 -0.70
CA LYS A 904 -26.72 48.08 -0.27
C LYS A 904 -28.03 48.04 -1.06
N GLU A 905 -27.95 47.97 -2.39
CA GLU A 905 -29.14 47.81 -3.24
C GLU A 905 -29.92 46.53 -2.92
N TYR A 906 -29.23 45.46 -2.51
CA TYR A 906 -29.87 44.23 -2.04
C TYR A 906 -30.81 44.48 -0.85
N GLU A 907 -30.37 45.23 0.17
CA GLU A 907 -31.20 45.64 1.30
C GLU A 907 -32.33 46.58 0.86
N GLU A 908 -32.01 47.63 0.09
CA GLU A 908 -32.99 48.63 -0.34
C GLU A 908 -34.07 48.04 -1.25
N LYS A 909 -33.72 47.16 -2.20
CA LYS A 909 -34.66 46.47 -3.09
C LYS A 909 -35.59 45.56 -2.28
N ALA A 910 -35.05 44.79 -1.33
CA ALA A 910 -35.85 43.90 -0.50
C ALA A 910 -36.85 44.67 0.38
N VAL A 911 -36.40 45.73 1.05
CA VAL A 911 -37.27 46.59 1.87
C VAL A 911 -38.28 47.35 1.01
N TYR A 912 -37.87 47.88 -0.15
CA TYR A 912 -38.76 48.55 -1.08
C TYR A 912 -39.89 47.63 -1.55
N LEU A 913 -39.57 46.40 -1.98
CA LEU A 913 -40.58 45.45 -2.45
C LEU A 913 -41.54 45.03 -1.33
N ALA A 914 -41.03 44.75 -0.13
CA ALA A 914 -41.86 44.37 1.02
C ALA A 914 -42.77 45.53 1.50
N LEU A 915 -42.29 46.78 1.47
CA LEU A 915 -43.09 47.98 1.79
C LEU A 915 -44.01 48.44 0.65
N ASN A 916 -43.96 47.82 -0.54
CA ASN A 916 -44.82 48.16 -1.68
C ASN A 916 -45.59 46.93 -2.22
N PRO A 917 -46.58 46.40 -1.46
CA PRO A 917 -47.37 45.23 -1.87
C PRO A 917 -47.97 45.31 -3.30
N PRO A 918 -48.48 46.45 -3.80
CA PRO A 918 -48.98 46.53 -5.19
C PRO A 918 -47.89 46.28 -6.24
N LYS A 919 -46.66 46.76 -5.99
CA LYS A 919 -45.50 46.58 -6.88
C LYS A 919 -45.02 45.13 -6.85
N LEU A 920 -44.96 44.54 -5.66
CA LEU A 920 -44.59 43.14 -5.48
C LEU A 920 -45.62 42.18 -6.09
N GLN A 921 -46.92 42.46 -5.92
CA GLN A 921 -47.99 41.69 -6.55
C GLN A 921 -48.01 41.83 -8.08
N ALA A 922 -47.68 43.01 -8.62
CA ALA A 922 -47.49 43.18 -10.07
C ALA A 922 -46.34 42.30 -10.61
N LEU A 923 -45.21 42.23 -9.91
CA LEU A 923 -44.09 41.36 -10.28
C LEU A 923 -44.42 39.86 -10.16
N ARG A 924 -45.16 39.46 -9.10
CA ARG A 924 -45.73 38.10 -8.94
C ARG A 924 -46.66 37.74 -10.10
N ASN A 925 -47.52 38.66 -10.53
CA ASN A 925 -48.42 38.46 -11.67
C ASN A 925 -47.64 38.32 -13.00
N LYS A 926 -46.62 39.17 -13.23
CA LYS A 926 -45.73 39.07 -14.39
C LYS A 926 -45.07 37.69 -14.48
N LEU A 927 -44.44 37.20 -13.41
CA LEU A 927 -43.81 35.88 -13.37
C LEU A 927 -44.81 34.74 -13.65
N LYS A 928 -46.00 34.78 -13.02
CA LYS A 928 -47.04 33.76 -13.20
C LYS A 928 -47.61 33.68 -14.62
N ALA A 929 -47.56 34.78 -15.37
CA ALA A 929 -47.88 34.80 -16.80
C ALA A 929 -46.67 34.34 -17.65
N ALA A 930 -45.51 34.95 -17.46
CA ALA A 930 -44.31 34.72 -18.28
C ALA A 930 -43.80 33.27 -18.22
N ARG A 931 -43.99 32.56 -17.09
CA ARG A 931 -43.48 31.19 -16.90
C ARG A 931 -43.95 30.15 -17.93
N PHE A 932 -45.03 30.42 -18.67
CA PHE A 932 -45.53 29.53 -19.73
C PHE A 932 -44.97 29.83 -21.12
N THR A 933 -44.20 30.93 -21.26
CA THR A 933 -43.69 31.43 -22.55
C THR A 933 -42.22 31.85 -22.51
N CYS A 934 -41.58 31.84 -21.33
CA CYS A 934 -40.20 32.30 -21.17
C CYS A 934 -39.18 31.20 -21.50
N PRO A 935 -38.01 31.54 -22.07
CA PRO A 935 -36.99 30.56 -22.45
C PRO A 935 -36.50 29.67 -21.30
N LEU A 936 -36.50 30.17 -20.06
CA LEU A 936 -36.07 29.40 -18.87
C LEU A 936 -36.83 28.08 -18.70
N PHE A 937 -38.09 28.04 -19.13
CA PHE A 937 -39.03 26.94 -18.87
C PHE A 937 -39.53 26.24 -20.14
N ASP A 938 -38.98 26.57 -21.30
CA ASP A 938 -39.20 25.86 -22.56
C ASP A 938 -38.11 24.78 -22.76
N THR A 939 -38.30 23.62 -22.13
CA THR A 939 -37.35 22.50 -22.19
C THR A 939 -37.06 22.07 -23.62
N ALA A 940 -38.06 22.10 -24.52
CA ALA A 940 -37.91 21.65 -25.90
C ALA A 940 -37.06 22.61 -26.74
N ARG A 941 -37.23 23.93 -26.57
CA ARG A 941 -36.33 24.94 -27.17
C ARG A 941 -34.93 24.85 -26.58
N TRP A 942 -34.83 24.61 -25.28
CA TRP A 942 -33.54 24.45 -24.62
C TRP A 942 -32.76 23.24 -25.18
N VAL A 943 -33.42 22.08 -25.37
CA VAL A 943 -32.82 20.89 -25.99
C VAL A 943 -32.35 21.19 -27.43
N ARG A 944 -33.16 21.85 -28.26
CA ARG A 944 -32.71 22.25 -29.63
C ARG A 944 -31.47 23.15 -29.60
N ASN A 945 -31.34 24.04 -28.60
CA ASN A 945 -30.15 24.87 -28.44
C ASN A 945 -28.93 24.08 -27.97
N LEU A 946 -29.11 23.04 -27.14
CA LEU A 946 -28.05 22.10 -26.80
C LEU A 946 -27.60 21.29 -28.03
N GLU A 947 -28.54 20.83 -28.86
CA GLU A 947 -28.26 20.11 -30.11
C GLU A 947 -27.47 20.97 -31.11
N ARG A 948 -27.90 22.22 -31.35
CA ARG A 948 -27.13 23.21 -32.13
C ARG A 948 -25.70 23.36 -31.61
N SER A 949 -25.50 23.34 -30.28
CA SER A 949 -24.16 23.36 -29.67
C SER A 949 -23.33 22.11 -30.00
N TYR A 950 -23.94 20.92 -29.98
CA TYR A 950 -23.29 19.64 -30.29
C TYR A 950 -22.89 19.52 -31.77
N PHE A 951 -23.78 19.91 -32.69
CA PHE A 951 -23.45 19.97 -34.12
C PHE A 951 -22.32 20.97 -34.39
N ARG A 952 -22.30 22.12 -33.70
CA ARG A 952 -21.18 23.08 -33.80
C ARG A 952 -19.86 22.53 -33.26
N MET A 953 -19.86 21.86 -32.10
CA MET A 953 -18.67 21.18 -31.56
C MET A 953 -18.13 20.14 -32.55
N TRP A 954 -19.01 19.26 -33.04
CA TRP A 954 -18.61 18.16 -33.94
C TRP A 954 -18.10 18.68 -35.28
N ASN A 955 -18.80 19.62 -35.93
CA ASN A 955 -18.37 20.18 -37.22
C ASN A 955 -17.06 20.98 -37.10
N TRP A 956 -16.80 21.60 -35.94
CA TRP A 956 -15.53 22.28 -35.65
C TRP A 956 -14.37 21.28 -35.52
N HIS A 957 -14.57 20.19 -34.79
CA HIS A 957 -13.63 19.08 -34.70
C HIS A 957 -13.38 18.38 -36.05
N CYS A 958 -14.44 18.17 -36.86
CA CYS A 958 -14.33 17.64 -38.23
C CYS A 958 -13.50 18.53 -39.17
N SER A 959 -13.36 19.82 -38.83
CA SER A 959 -12.51 20.77 -39.57
C SER A 959 -11.04 20.72 -39.15
N GLY A 960 -10.66 19.85 -38.20
CA GLY A 960 -9.31 19.75 -37.64
C GLY A 960 -8.92 20.91 -36.72
N ASN A 961 -9.89 21.68 -36.21
CA ASN A 961 -9.64 22.87 -35.39
C ASN A 961 -9.65 22.55 -33.89
N GLU A 962 -8.73 23.18 -33.16
CA GLU A 962 -8.71 23.19 -31.69
C GLU A 962 -10.00 23.80 -31.08
N PRO A 963 -10.43 23.35 -29.89
CA PRO A 963 -11.57 23.93 -29.19
C PRO A 963 -11.45 25.45 -28.96
N GLN A 964 -12.53 26.18 -29.22
CA GLN A 964 -12.65 27.63 -28.97
C GLN A 964 -13.97 28.01 -28.30
N ASN A 965 -14.01 29.17 -27.63
CA ASN A 965 -15.25 29.73 -27.07
C ASN A 965 -16.23 30.08 -28.18
N PHE A 966 -17.52 29.80 -28.01
CA PHE A 966 -18.55 30.23 -28.96
C PHE A 966 -19.92 30.48 -28.30
N LYS A 967 -20.77 31.21 -29.02
CA LYS A 967 -22.18 31.41 -28.67
C LYS A 967 -23.06 30.61 -29.61
N VAL A 968 -24.09 29.96 -29.06
CA VAL A 968 -25.17 29.38 -29.85
C VAL A 968 -26.13 30.50 -30.24
N THR A 969 -26.54 30.51 -31.49
CA THR A 969 -27.60 31.35 -32.04
C THR A 969 -28.88 30.52 -32.14
N GLU A 970 -30.05 31.15 -32.26
CA GLU A 970 -31.31 30.43 -32.50
C GLU A 970 -31.66 30.28 -33.99
N ASP A 971 -30.63 30.25 -34.84
CA ASP A 971 -30.72 30.11 -36.29
C ASP A 971 -30.34 28.69 -36.71
N ASP A 972 -31.27 27.98 -37.36
CA ASP A 972 -31.02 26.62 -37.88
C ASP A 972 -30.22 26.61 -39.19
N SER A 973 -30.03 27.76 -39.85
CA SER A 973 -29.17 27.86 -41.03
C SER A 973 -27.67 27.96 -40.70
N GLU A 974 -27.30 28.35 -39.48
CA GLU A 974 -25.92 28.25 -38.98
C GLU A 974 -25.52 26.80 -38.64
N PHE A 975 -26.49 25.92 -38.37
CA PHE A 975 -26.30 24.52 -37.97
C PHE A 975 -27.19 23.59 -38.80
N PRO A 976 -26.95 23.50 -40.12
CA PRO A 976 -27.87 22.82 -41.03
C PRO A 976 -28.02 21.34 -40.65
N TYR A 977 -29.24 20.99 -40.25
CA TYR A 977 -29.79 19.69 -40.55
C TYR A 977 -29.89 19.61 -42.08
N ASP A 978 -29.07 18.75 -42.73
CA ASP A 978 -29.34 18.39 -44.12
C ASP A 978 -30.75 17.79 -44.20
N HIS A 979 -31.60 18.43 -45.01
CA HIS A 979 -33.06 18.20 -45.12
C HIS A 979 -33.42 16.92 -45.89
#